data_AF-F9XDS0-F1
#
_entry.id   AF-F9XDS0-F1
#
_cell.length_a   1.000
_cell.length_b   1.000
_cell.length_c   1.000
_cell.angle_alpha   90.00
_cell.angle_beta   90.00
_cell.angle_gamma   90.00
#
_symmetry.space_group_name_H-M   'P 1'
#
loop_
_entity.id
_entity.type
_entity.pdbx_description
1 polymer ?
#
loop_
_entity_poly.entity_id
_entity_poly.type
_entity_poly.pdbx_seq_one_letter_code
_entity_poly.pdbx_strand_id
1 'polypeptide(L)'
;MSDRLKITAKSGHWDVEAEFSGSHASTFDQTFNNIYSQLCHSAQTKISQIETICEDDVRWLLQYALHAIPEPTSTDAVTMFRHSVELWPHKTAIEAWDGWLTYLELEQESTRLAESLVSEGVRPLTVVPIVLEFSKWALVSILAVWKTGAAYVFLDPSHPINRLQTLTKRVKASFVLSQDSFRAQIRDIGTRVLIIDEIVHRSSSQETSFAELPTAIDIGSPAYVIFTSGSTGEPKAVVHTHYAFCSGALHQAELLGFSDQTRTLQNAPLIFAGAVPELLFTILQGGCLCISKQEERVKDLSGCVRHHHSNMLIISSSSAAIQDPKDFKPRQTLLMGAEPLPAHTARKWAALHNNCNGYGSTETNTVATCCPFSTSVASQSVGPGAAHQYWIVDALNYDRLVPPGSLGEVVVEAYALASEYLNNEEATAKSFPPAPLWYPGLELKRPSATRFFRSGDLGRIATDGTLEVHGRTDPLQIKLRGQRIELGEIEAITIDALGRPTPLVAELILPQSQDRPSIAVFVAASASIDNLPAILLSENLELSSCQEKQLDHLREKLAPAWTNALPDFMRPAYLVPLTRLPRTATGKLDRQQLRKWCSKYTAIELAVFSTTKSDRRVRALTSDTELKLGEAISTILRVPRQRIHGNSVFTVLGGDSLAAIQLSQELRKHGLAASPADVVRSENLATLAEALDLTPPVNEPIVSIQGAERVIEDRNLNAEIVLRYLKLTADQVETILPTTDSQSRAIELGIGPEKCFVYHFALRFQGDIEMSRLVSSLQSLVDRHDILRTLFTRHEGRILQVILNELQCPLDSRAIEAGDLIDETVRQISTSDFQLDQVPTKFWLLSVDGLPKAVVLRLSHAQFDGISLPLLWNSLSYIYAGQTLPTAPQYSTYARAVLLPDMTPSIEYFKDLLHDCPFTDLAKRLSAVHKPQNRQLSRQITLNPAAGFTPAQLFQAAWGYVSAKYLHMRAVSFDQIVSGRQIRPIEDYDYDTSQLLGPCLNDVPVVVRFPEQQTVRQMLAQIRDQHTATARHETLGFKTILGECKPAHWPQDARMTSSVQYRGFEDRTSFPLGPAECKVEMMERNMDLEDLTVFVKPLRDVDGGPKFDVGFLFSDEVVEETQANSWFDELIGAVIAFSADDAMDEVVESLLGQI
;
A
#
# COMPACT_ATOMS: atom_id res chain seq x y z
N MET A 1 31.88 9.59 27.45
CA MET A 1 32.67 10.84 27.33
C MET A 1 33.06 10.93 25.86
N SER A 2 32.64 11.97 25.13
CA SER A 2 32.94 12.06 23.68
C SER A 2 34.25 12.80 23.45
N ASP A 3 35.25 12.10 22.91
CA ASP A 3 36.53 12.65 22.44
C ASP A 3 36.34 13.48 21.16
N ARG A 4 35.67 14.63 21.29
CA ARG A 4 35.54 15.62 20.20
C ARG A 4 36.47 16.79 20.47
N LEU A 5 37.37 17.06 19.53
CA LEU A 5 38.29 18.19 19.54
C LEU A 5 37.66 19.34 18.76
N LYS A 6 37.58 20.50 19.38
CA LYS A 6 37.06 21.72 18.77
C LYS A 6 38.23 22.59 18.33
N ILE A 7 38.33 22.84 17.02
CA ILE A 7 39.35 23.71 16.44
C ILE A 7 38.67 25.00 15.99
N THR A 8 39.20 26.13 16.46
CA THR A 8 38.75 27.46 16.05
C THR A 8 39.91 28.16 15.36
N ALA A 9 39.76 28.42 14.06
CA ALA A 9 40.71 29.20 13.29
C ALA A 9 40.13 30.58 13.02
N LYS A 10 40.80 31.61 13.55
CA LYS A 10 40.43 33.02 13.35
C LYS A 10 41.48 33.72 12.49
N SER A 11 41.02 34.20 11.34
CA SER A 11 41.76 35.14 10.48
C SER A 11 40.87 36.34 10.20
N GLY A 12 41.44 37.50 9.85
CA GLY A 12 40.70 38.75 9.64
C GLY A 12 39.57 38.69 8.59
N HIS A 13 39.45 37.59 7.85
CA HIS A 13 38.45 37.37 6.80
C HIS A 13 37.61 36.10 6.96
N TRP A 14 37.93 35.21 7.92
CA TRP A 14 37.23 33.93 8.11
C TRP A 14 37.20 33.55 9.59
N ASP A 15 36.03 33.15 10.07
CA ASP A 15 35.84 32.52 11.38
C ASP A 15 35.37 31.09 11.11
N VAL A 16 36.26 30.11 11.28
CA VAL A 16 35.96 28.71 11.02
C VAL A 16 35.99 27.96 12.34
N GLU A 17 34.83 27.42 12.70
CA GLU A 17 34.62 26.60 13.89
C GLU A 17 34.25 25.19 13.44
N ALA A 18 35.07 24.20 13.80
CA ALA A 18 34.85 22.81 13.43
C ALA A 18 35.10 21.87 14.63
N GLU A 19 34.23 20.88 14.77
CA GLU A 19 34.37 19.80 15.74
C GLU A 19 34.79 18.52 15.02
N PHE A 20 35.92 17.94 15.42
CA PHE A 20 36.47 16.71 14.86
C PHE A 20 36.37 15.57 15.87
N SER A 21 36.27 14.33 15.39
CA SER A 21 36.66 13.17 16.22
C SER A 21 38.18 13.19 16.40
N GLY A 22 38.69 12.63 17.50
CA GLY A 22 40.14 12.56 17.75
C GLY A 22 40.95 11.96 16.59
N SER A 23 40.40 10.97 15.90
CA SER A 23 41.00 10.35 14.70
C SER A 23 41.11 11.32 13.52
N HIS A 24 40.04 12.06 13.18
CA HIS A 24 40.08 13.05 12.10
C HIS A 24 41.00 14.23 12.41
N ALA A 25 41.11 14.62 13.68
CA ALA A 25 42.05 15.66 14.10
C ALA A 25 43.51 15.23 13.85
N SER A 26 43.85 13.96 14.09
CA SER A 26 45.17 13.41 13.80
C SER A 26 45.48 13.41 12.30
N THR A 27 44.56 12.96 11.45
CA THR A 27 44.75 12.97 9.99
C THR A 27 44.86 14.40 9.45
N PHE A 28 44.10 15.35 10.00
CA PHE A 28 44.20 16.75 9.64
C PHE A 28 45.57 17.34 10.01
N ASP A 29 46.07 17.07 11.22
CA ASP A 29 47.41 17.51 11.66
C ASP A 29 48.52 16.93 10.77
N GLN A 30 48.46 15.62 10.46
CA GLN A 30 49.39 14.98 9.53
C GLN A 30 49.36 15.62 8.14
N THR A 31 48.16 15.81 7.57
CA THR A 31 47.97 16.47 6.27
C THR A 31 48.51 17.91 6.30
N PHE A 32 48.21 18.66 7.36
CA PHE A 32 48.68 20.02 7.53
C PHE A 32 50.20 20.10 7.61
N ASN A 33 50.83 19.23 8.41
CA ASN A 33 52.29 19.15 8.54
C ASN A 33 52.97 18.74 7.23
N ASN A 34 52.38 17.82 6.46
CA ASN A 34 52.85 17.44 5.13
C ASN A 34 52.82 18.63 4.16
N ILE A 35 51.68 19.33 4.07
CA ILE A 35 51.53 20.54 3.23
C ILE A 35 52.50 21.63 3.67
N TYR A 36 52.59 21.90 4.98
CA TYR A 36 53.49 22.90 5.54
C TYR A 36 54.95 22.59 5.21
N SER A 37 55.36 21.33 5.36
CA SER A 37 56.70 20.88 4.97
C SER A 37 56.97 21.13 3.49
N GLN A 38 56.07 20.76 2.58
CA GLN A 38 56.22 21.00 1.14
C GLN A 38 56.34 22.50 0.80
N LEU A 39 55.53 23.35 1.45
CA LEU A 39 55.59 24.81 1.31
C LEU A 39 56.92 25.39 1.82
N CYS A 40 57.46 24.86 2.92
CA CYS A 40 58.75 25.28 3.47
C CYS A 40 59.94 24.84 2.61
N HIS A 41 59.85 23.70 1.91
CA HIS A 41 60.94 23.17 1.08
C HIS A 41 61.08 23.88 -0.27
N SER A 42 60.01 24.50 -0.81
CA SER A 42 60.10 25.30 -2.04
C SER A 42 58.98 26.34 -2.16
N ALA A 43 59.35 27.62 -2.09
CA ALA A 43 58.44 28.75 -2.28
C ALA A 43 57.95 28.94 -3.73
N GLN A 44 58.46 28.15 -4.69
CA GLN A 44 58.08 28.22 -6.12
C GLN A 44 57.12 27.10 -6.56
N THR A 45 56.78 26.17 -5.66
CA THR A 45 55.85 25.08 -5.97
C THR A 45 54.47 25.64 -6.32
N LYS A 46 53.91 25.24 -7.47
CA LYS A 46 52.54 25.64 -7.83
C LYS A 46 51.57 24.98 -6.85
N ILE A 47 50.51 25.68 -6.46
CA ILE A 47 49.47 25.14 -5.56
C ILE A 47 48.91 23.80 -6.08
N SER A 48 48.78 23.65 -7.40
CA SER A 48 48.32 22.42 -8.06
C SER A 48 49.27 21.22 -7.93
N GLN A 49 50.51 21.43 -7.46
CA GLN A 49 51.55 20.40 -7.28
C GLN A 49 51.74 20.00 -5.82
N ILE A 50 51.04 20.65 -4.88
CA ILE A 50 51.11 20.30 -3.46
C ILE A 50 50.31 19.01 -3.27
N GLU A 51 50.95 17.95 -2.81
CA GLU A 51 50.28 16.70 -2.49
C GLU A 51 49.68 16.77 -1.09
N THR A 52 48.39 16.46 -1.00
CA THR A 52 47.66 16.46 0.28
C THR A 52 47.86 15.15 1.02
N ILE A 53 47.97 14.04 0.30
CA ILE A 53 48.19 12.70 0.84
C ILE A 53 49.67 12.52 1.18
N CYS A 54 49.98 11.81 2.27
CA CYS A 54 51.34 11.42 2.63
C CYS A 54 51.55 9.89 2.56
N GLU A 55 52.80 9.44 2.70
CA GLU A 55 53.11 7.99 2.64
C GLU A 55 52.39 7.18 3.73
N ASP A 56 52.19 7.75 4.92
CA ASP A 56 51.48 7.08 6.01
C ASP A 56 50.00 6.87 5.65
N ASP A 57 49.37 7.85 4.98
CA ASP A 57 48.00 7.72 4.47
C ASP A 57 47.89 6.62 3.41
N VAL A 58 48.87 6.55 2.50
CA VAL A 58 48.91 5.51 1.47
C VAL A 58 49.08 4.12 2.11
N ARG A 59 50.02 3.97 3.05
CA ARG A 59 50.21 2.72 3.79
C ARG A 59 48.94 2.32 4.55
N TRP A 60 48.26 3.29 5.17
CA TRP A 60 46.98 3.08 5.83
C TRP A 60 45.92 2.59 4.82
N LEU A 61 45.73 3.29 3.71
CA LEU A 61 44.76 2.89 2.67
C LEU A 61 45.05 1.48 2.15
N LEU A 62 46.32 1.13 1.93
CA LEU A 62 46.72 -0.21 1.48
C LEU A 62 46.38 -1.29 2.53
N GLN A 63 46.56 -1.00 3.82
CA GLN A 63 46.18 -1.93 4.88
C GLN A 63 44.67 -2.27 4.85
N TYR A 64 43.82 -1.31 4.51
CA TYR A 64 42.38 -1.52 4.38
C TYR A 64 41.94 -1.97 2.97
N ALA A 65 42.74 -1.72 1.92
CA ALA A 65 42.43 -2.06 0.53
C ALA A 65 42.78 -3.51 0.12
N LEU A 66 43.61 -4.20 0.89
CA LEU A 66 44.16 -5.51 0.52
C LEU A 66 43.19 -6.71 0.64
N HIS A 67 41.98 -6.51 1.19
CA HIS A 67 41.06 -7.62 1.44
C HIS A 67 39.80 -7.67 0.53
N ALA A 68 39.61 -6.71 -0.40
CA ALA A 68 38.28 -6.44 -0.96
C ALA A 68 37.98 -6.92 -2.39
N ILE A 69 38.97 -7.27 -3.22
CA ILE A 69 38.75 -7.77 -4.59
C ILE A 69 39.27 -9.20 -4.71
N PRO A 70 38.38 -10.21 -4.75
CA PRO A 70 38.74 -11.60 -5.02
C PRO A 70 39.31 -11.80 -6.43
N GLU A 71 39.92 -12.96 -6.63
CA GLU A 71 40.30 -13.44 -7.96
C GLU A 71 39.08 -13.45 -8.90
N PRO A 72 39.23 -12.99 -10.16
CA PRO A 72 38.15 -13.04 -11.12
C PRO A 72 37.88 -14.49 -11.51
N THR A 73 36.65 -14.76 -11.95
CA THR A 73 36.29 -16.10 -12.41
C THR A 73 36.55 -16.27 -13.90
N SER A 74 36.91 -17.49 -14.30
CA SER A 74 37.14 -17.86 -15.70
C SER A 74 35.98 -18.66 -16.30
N THR A 75 34.76 -18.48 -15.76
CA THR A 75 33.56 -19.22 -16.15
C THR A 75 32.44 -18.28 -16.59
N ASP A 76 31.47 -18.82 -17.33
CA ASP A 76 30.27 -18.11 -17.73
C ASP A 76 29.08 -18.42 -16.80
N ALA A 77 28.01 -17.64 -16.95
CA ALA A 77 26.85 -17.72 -16.06
C ALA A 77 26.01 -19.00 -16.28
N VAL A 78 26.02 -19.58 -17.49
CA VAL A 78 25.35 -20.86 -17.78
C VAL A 78 26.10 -21.98 -17.08
N THR A 79 27.43 -21.99 -17.14
CA THR A 79 28.26 -22.97 -16.44
C THR A 79 28.10 -22.87 -14.91
N MET A 80 28.04 -21.65 -14.36
CA MET A 80 27.74 -21.48 -12.92
C MET A 80 26.36 -22.02 -12.55
N PHE A 81 25.33 -21.72 -13.36
CA PHE A 81 23.99 -22.24 -13.11
C PHE A 81 23.95 -23.77 -13.20
N ARG A 82 24.59 -24.37 -14.20
CA ARG A 82 24.71 -25.84 -14.32
C ARG A 82 25.38 -26.46 -13.11
N HIS A 83 26.40 -25.82 -12.55
CA HIS A 83 27.01 -26.27 -11.30
C HIS A 83 26.00 -26.27 -10.15
N SER A 84 25.15 -25.24 -10.03
CA SER A 84 24.05 -25.22 -9.06
C SER A 84 23.04 -26.35 -9.31
N VAL A 85 22.72 -26.66 -10.57
CA VAL A 85 21.83 -27.78 -10.95
C VAL A 85 22.43 -29.13 -10.57
N GLU A 86 23.74 -29.33 -10.74
CA GLU A 86 24.43 -30.56 -10.34
C GLU A 86 24.42 -30.76 -8.82
N LEU A 87 24.56 -29.68 -8.05
CA LEU A 87 24.55 -29.72 -6.59
C LEU A 87 23.14 -29.90 -6.00
N TRP A 88 22.13 -29.25 -6.59
CA TRP A 88 20.78 -29.17 -6.02
C TRP A 88 19.66 -29.52 -7.00
N PRO A 89 19.75 -30.63 -7.77
CA PRO A 89 18.86 -30.88 -8.92
C PRO A 89 17.38 -30.92 -8.53
N HIS A 90 17.06 -31.48 -7.36
CA HIS A 90 15.69 -31.67 -6.89
C HIS A 90 15.20 -30.57 -5.93
N LYS A 91 16.01 -29.55 -5.69
CA LYS A 91 15.62 -28.43 -4.83
C LYS A 91 14.74 -27.46 -5.61
N THR A 92 13.78 -26.82 -4.95
CA THR A 92 12.95 -25.78 -5.56
C THR A 92 13.81 -24.56 -5.91
N ALA A 93 13.88 -24.21 -7.19
CA ALA A 93 14.54 -23.02 -7.70
C ALA A 93 13.57 -21.83 -7.79
N ILE A 94 12.33 -22.10 -8.20
CA ILE A 94 11.28 -21.09 -8.35
C ILE A 94 10.01 -21.55 -7.66
N GLU A 95 9.44 -20.66 -6.85
CA GLU A 95 8.10 -20.78 -6.28
C GLU A 95 7.29 -19.54 -6.67
N ALA A 96 6.62 -19.61 -7.82
CA ALA A 96 5.83 -18.51 -8.37
C ALA A 96 4.33 -18.79 -8.30
N TRP A 97 3.52 -17.74 -8.42
CA TRP A 97 2.07 -17.83 -8.53
C TRP A 97 1.62 -18.60 -9.78
N ASP A 98 2.43 -18.63 -10.84
CA ASP A 98 2.17 -19.33 -12.10
C ASP A 98 2.86 -20.70 -12.18
N GLY A 99 3.41 -21.19 -11.06
CA GLY A 99 3.92 -22.55 -10.91
C GLY A 99 5.30 -22.65 -10.26
N TRP A 100 5.71 -23.88 -9.97
CA TRP A 100 6.97 -24.18 -9.28
C TRP A 100 7.90 -24.97 -10.19
N LEU A 101 9.21 -24.73 -10.05
CA LEU A 101 10.24 -25.45 -10.79
C LEU A 101 11.39 -25.81 -9.85
N THR A 102 11.82 -27.07 -9.89
CA THR A 102 13.11 -27.49 -9.34
C THR A 102 14.27 -26.99 -10.21
N TYR A 103 15.50 -27.05 -9.71
CA TYR A 103 16.68 -26.70 -10.52
C TYR A 103 16.78 -27.54 -11.80
N LEU A 104 16.49 -28.84 -11.72
CA LEU A 104 16.51 -29.73 -12.89
C LEU A 104 15.42 -29.38 -13.90
N GLU A 105 14.21 -29.10 -13.44
CA GLU A 105 13.11 -28.69 -14.32
C GLU A 105 13.38 -27.31 -14.93
N LEU A 106 13.94 -26.38 -14.16
CA LEU A 106 14.36 -25.06 -14.66
C LEU A 106 15.44 -25.19 -15.74
N GLU A 107 16.42 -26.08 -15.56
CA GLU A 107 17.42 -26.40 -16.58
C GLU A 107 16.76 -26.98 -17.85
N GLN A 108 15.81 -27.90 -17.71
CA GLN A 108 15.10 -28.51 -18.84
C GLN A 108 14.24 -27.49 -19.59
N GLU A 109 13.41 -26.71 -18.88
CA GLU A 109 12.53 -25.70 -19.47
C GLU A 109 13.31 -24.60 -20.17
N SER A 110 14.36 -24.07 -19.52
CA SER A 110 15.20 -23.04 -20.13
C SER A 110 16.02 -23.57 -21.32
N THR A 111 16.42 -24.85 -21.30
CA THR A 111 17.10 -25.48 -22.44
C THR A 111 16.16 -25.65 -23.63
N ARG A 112 14.93 -26.14 -23.43
CA ARG A 112 13.93 -26.25 -24.50
C ARG A 112 13.61 -24.89 -25.11
N LEU A 113 13.41 -23.87 -24.28
CA LEU A 113 13.19 -22.52 -24.77
C LEU A 113 14.42 -22.00 -25.55
N ALA A 114 15.64 -22.27 -25.08
CA ALA A 114 16.87 -21.85 -25.76
C ALA A 114 16.99 -22.47 -27.16
N GLU A 115 16.77 -23.78 -27.32
CA GLU A 115 16.83 -24.49 -28.60
C GLU A 115 15.84 -23.90 -29.61
N SER A 116 14.64 -23.56 -29.14
CA SER A 116 13.63 -22.94 -29.97
C SER A 116 13.95 -21.48 -30.30
N LEU A 117 14.56 -20.73 -29.39
CA LEU A 117 15.08 -19.38 -29.68
C LEU A 117 16.17 -19.41 -30.75
N VAL A 118 17.11 -20.38 -30.69
CA VAL A 118 18.12 -20.57 -31.76
C VAL A 118 17.44 -20.88 -33.10
N SER A 119 16.42 -21.74 -33.09
CA SER A 119 15.63 -22.11 -34.27
C SER A 119 14.88 -20.92 -34.88
N GLU A 120 14.37 -20.01 -34.04
CA GLU A 120 13.70 -18.77 -34.46
C GLU A 120 14.68 -17.71 -35.01
N GLY A 121 15.98 -17.85 -34.71
CA GLY A 121 17.03 -17.02 -35.29
C GLY A 121 17.89 -16.26 -34.28
N VAL A 122 17.74 -16.49 -32.97
CA VAL A 122 18.61 -15.90 -31.95
C VAL A 122 20.05 -16.42 -32.14
N ARG A 123 21.03 -15.53 -32.00
CA ARG A 123 22.45 -15.83 -32.23
C ARG A 123 23.30 -15.32 -31.07
N PRO A 124 24.49 -15.90 -30.83
CA PRO A 124 25.44 -15.37 -29.87
C PRO A 124 25.77 -13.88 -30.11
N LEU A 125 26.15 -13.16 -29.05
CA LEU A 125 26.51 -11.73 -29.06
C LEU A 125 25.37 -10.76 -29.42
N THR A 126 24.15 -11.27 -29.60
CA THR A 126 22.96 -10.42 -29.75
C THR A 126 22.35 -10.08 -28.40
N VAL A 127 21.52 -9.04 -28.35
CA VAL A 127 20.73 -8.67 -27.17
C VAL A 127 19.25 -8.95 -27.45
N VAL A 128 18.60 -9.70 -26.57
CA VAL A 128 17.19 -10.08 -26.65
C VAL A 128 16.39 -9.30 -25.61
N PRO A 129 15.60 -8.30 -26.03
CA PRO A 129 14.59 -7.68 -25.19
C PRO A 129 13.53 -8.68 -24.71
N ILE A 130 13.19 -8.60 -23.42
CA ILE A 130 12.17 -9.43 -22.76
C ILE A 130 11.10 -8.50 -22.17
N VAL A 131 9.85 -8.72 -22.53
CA VAL A 131 8.67 -8.00 -22.01
C VAL A 131 7.78 -9.00 -21.28
N LEU A 132 7.91 -9.06 -19.96
CA LEU A 132 7.18 -9.99 -19.11
C LEU A 132 6.72 -9.31 -17.82
N GLU A 133 5.67 -9.87 -17.21
CA GLU A 133 5.33 -9.56 -15.83
C GLU A 133 6.17 -10.41 -14.87
N PHE A 134 5.92 -10.26 -13.57
CA PHE A 134 6.58 -11.09 -12.57
C PHE A 134 5.97 -12.49 -12.63
N SER A 135 6.74 -13.46 -13.15
CA SER A 135 6.31 -14.84 -13.33
C SER A 135 7.53 -15.76 -13.40
N LYS A 136 7.34 -17.09 -13.29
CA LYS A 136 8.44 -18.06 -13.43
C LYS A 136 9.16 -17.91 -14.78
N TRP A 137 8.43 -17.48 -15.81
CA TRP A 137 8.95 -17.29 -17.17
C TRP A 137 10.01 -16.19 -17.26
N ALA A 138 10.05 -15.23 -16.34
CA ALA A 138 11.09 -14.21 -16.32
C ALA A 138 12.49 -14.83 -16.18
N LEU A 139 12.65 -15.74 -15.21
CA LEU A 139 13.92 -16.41 -14.95
C LEU A 139 14.21 -17.52 -15.98
N VAL A 140 13.19 -18.28 -16.41
CA VAL A 140 13.33 -19.25 -17.51
C VAL A 140 13.86 -18.56 -18.77
N SER A 141 13.35 -17.37 -19.10
CA SER A 141 13.76 -16.59 -20.27
C SER A 141 15.19 -16.08 -20.18
N ILE A 142 15.64 -15.63 -19.00
CA ILE A 142 17.04 -15.21 -18.80
C ILE A 142 18.00 -16.37 -19.09
N LEU A 143 17.74 -17.52 -18.47
CA LEU A 143 18.58 -18.71 -18.61
C LEU A 143 18.56 -19.24 -20.05
N ALA A 144 17.39 -19.22 -20.69
CA ALA A 144 17.27 -19.60 -22.09
C ALA A 144 18.10 -18.69 -23.00
N VAL A 145 18.02 -17.36 -22.82
CA VAL A 145 18.78 -16.39 -23.60
C VAL A 145 20.30 -16.58 -23.38
N TRP A 146 20.76 -16.76 -22.15
CA TRP A 146 22.17 -17.06 -21.88
C TRP A 146 22.66 -18.34 -22.57
N LYS A 147 21.85 -19.41 -22.57
CA LYS A 147 22.18 -20.67 -23.26
C LYS A 147 22.34 -20.50 -24.77
N THR A 148 21.71 -19.49 -25.38
CA THR A 148 21.92 -19.15 -26.80
C THR A 148 23.22 -18.37 -27.06
N GLY A 149 23.92 -17.93 -26.01
CA GLY A 149 25.07 -17.01 -26.07
C GLY A 149 24.70 -15.54 -26.29
N ALA A 150 23.41 -15.20 -26.15
CA ALA A 150 22.92 -13.83 -26.23
C ALA A 150 22.78 -13.22 -24.82
N ALA A 151 22.74 -11.89 -24.77
CA ALA A 151 22.39 -11.15 -23.57
C ALA A 151 20.90 -10.84 -23.51
N TYR A 152 20.35 -10.69 -22.32
CA TYR A 152 18.97 -10.23 -22.14
C TYR A 152 18.90 -8.75 -21.74
N VAL A 153 17.76 -8.12 -22.00
CA VAL A 153 17.37 -6.82 -21.42
C VAL A 153 15.87 -6.82 -21.14
N PHE A 154 15.46 -6.51 -19.91
CA PHE A 154 14.04 -6.34 -19.63
C PHE A 154 13.54 -4.98 -20.11
N LEU A 155 12.33 -4.94 -20.65
CA LEU A 155 11.59 -3.73 -20.97
C LEU A 155 10.25 -3.75 -20.23
N ASP A 156 9.84 -2.59 -19.71
CA ASP A 156 8.59 -2.47 -18.96
C ASP A 156 7.41 -2.37 -19.94
N PRO A 157 6.43 -3.29 -19.88
CA PRO A 157 5.27 -3.25 -20.77
C PRO A 157 4.49 -1.95 -20.62
N SER A 158 4.47 -1.28 -19.46
CA SER A 158 3.75 -0.01 -19.25
C SER A 158 4.35 1.18 -20.00
N HIS A 159 5.58 1.08 -20.53
CA HIS A 159 6.20 2.17 -21.26
C HIS A 159 5.48 2.46 -22.60
N PRO A 160 5.44 3.74 -23.03
CA PRO A 160 4.91 4.11 -24.34
C PRO A 160 5.61 3.34 -25.48
N ILE A 161 4.85 2.97 -26.52
CA ILE A 161 5.37 2.16 -27.62
C ILE A 161 6.59 2.80 -28.31
N ASN A 162 6.62 4.14 -28.45
CA ASN A 162 7.76 4.86 -29.04
C ASN A 162 9.04 4.73 -28.18
N ARG A 163 8.89 4.70 -26.86
CA ARG A 163 10.02 4.43 -25.96
C ARG A 163 10.50 3.00 -26.13
N LEU A 164 9.59 2.02 -26.17
CA LEU A 164 9.94 0.62 -26.41
C LEU A 164 10.68 0.44 -27.74
N GLN A 165 10.20 1.05 -28.83
CA GLN A 165 10.87 1.08 -30.14
C GLN A 165 12.28 1.70 -30.07
N THR A 166 12.44 2.79 -29.33
CA THR A 166 13.74 3.45 -29.15
C THR A 166 14.72 2.53 -28.42
N LEU A 167 14.26 1.87 -27.36
CA LEU A 167 15.08 0.94 -26.57
C LEU A 167 15.47 -0.31 -27.38
N THR A 168 14.53 -0.93 -28.10
CA THR A 168 14.82 -2.09 -28.95
C THR A 168 15.79 -1.74 -30.09
N LYS A 169 15.62 -0.57 -30.72
CA LYS A 169 16.55 -0.06 -31.73
C LYS A 169 17.94 0.19 -31.15
N ARG A 170 18.04 0.71 -29.92
CA ARG A 170 19.32 1.02 -29.27
C ARG A 170 20.18 -0.23 -29.05
N VAL A 171 19.57 -1.36 -28.71
CA VAL A 171 20.25 -2.65 -28.58
C VAL A 171 20.30 -3.44 -29.89
N LYS A 172 19.83 -2.86 -31.00
CA LYS A 172 19.78 -3.49 -32.33
C LYS A 172 19.05 -4.85 -32.29
N ALA A 173 17.97 -4.93 -31.52
CA ALA A 173 17.21 -6.16 -31.33
C ALA A 173 16.58 -6.63 -32.65
N SER A 174 16.76 -7.92 -32.96
CA SER A 174 16.04 -8.58 -34.07
C SER A 174 14.75 -9.25 -33.61
N PHE A 175 14.66 -9.56 -32.32
CA PHE A 175 13.53 -10.26 -31.69
C PHE A 175 13.19 -9.61 -30.36
N VAL A 176 11.92 -9.70 -29.95
CA VAL A 176 11.44 -9.36 -28.61
C VAL A 176 10.73 -10.58 -28.06
N LEU A 177 11.15 -11.08 -26.92
CA LEU A 177 10.49 -12.20 -26.23
C LEU A 177 9.40 -11.64 -25.30
N SER A 178 8.18 -12.19 -25.38
CA SER A 178 7.05 -11.72 -24.58
C SER A 178 6.08 -12.85 -24.24
N GLN A 179 5.23 -12.61 -23.25
CA GLN A 179 4.03 -13.41 -22.99
C GLN A 179 2.85 -12.94 -23.84
N ASP A 180 1.83 -13.79 -23.99
CA ASP A 180 0.69 -13.52 -24.88
C ASP A 180 -0.13 -12.28 -24.46
N SER A 181 -0.28 -12.05 -23.15
CA SER A 181 -1.08 -10.95 -22.60
C SER A 181 -0.62 -9.56 -23.07
N PHE A 182 0.67 -9.38 -23.40
CA PHE A 182 1.21 -8.11 -23.90
C PHE A 182 1.23 -8.00 -25.42
N ARG A 183 0.82 -9.04 -26.17
CA ARG A 183 0.90 -9.07 -27.64
C ARG A 183 0.27 -7.84 -28.29
N ALA A 184 -0.92 -7.45 -27.84
CA ALA A 184 -1.64 -6.30 -28.40
C ALA A 184 -0.88 -4.98 -28.18
N GLN A 185 -0.23 -4.84 -27.02
CA GLN A 185 0.48 -3.62 -26.63
C GLN A 185 1.81 -3.44 -27.37
N ILE A 186 2.54 -4.53 -27.62
CA ILE A 186 3.84 -4.49 -28.29
C ILE A 186 3.77 -4.82 -29.79
N ARG A 187 2.57 -5.00 -30.35
CA ARG A 187 2.37 -5.31 -31.77
C ARG A 187 3.12 -4.34 -32.69
N ASP A 188 3.11 -3.07 -32.34
CA ASP A 188 3.64 -1.99 -33.17
C ASP A 188 5.11 -1.64 -32.82
N ILE A 189 5.84 -2.51 -32.11
CA ILE A 189 7.23 -2.27 -31.66
C ILE A 189 8.27 -2.28 -32.80
N GLY A 190 7.86 -2.65 -34.01
CA GLY A 190 8.73 -2.65 -35.20
C GLY A 190 9.83 -3.72 -35.20
N THR A 191 9.80 -4.65 -34.24
CA THR A 191 10.72 -5.79 -34.11
C THR A 191 9.89 -7.08 -34.02
N ARG A 192 10.40 -8.22 -34.52
CA ARG A 192 9.66 -9.49 -34.51
C ARG A 192 9.41 -9.94 -33.07
N VAL A 193 8.16 -10.10 -32.69
CA VAL A 193 7.77 -10.57 -31.35
C VAL A 193 7.68 -12.10 -31.35
N LEU A 194 8.37 -12.73 -30.41
CA LEU A 194 8.32 -14.17 -30.12
C LEU A 194 7.51 -14.37 -28.84
N ILE A 195 6.44 -15.15 -28.91
CA ILE A 195 5.54 -15.39 -27.78
C ILE A 195 5.89 -16.72 -27.12
N ILE A 196 6.21 -16.69 -25.83
CA ILE A 196 6.73 -17.85 -25.09
C ILE A 196 5.79 -19.05 -25.20
N ASP A 197 4.50 -18.86 -24.95
CA ASP A 197 3.51 -19.95 -24.96
C ASP A 197 3.46 -20.66 -26.31
N GLU A 198 3.51 -19.92 -27.41
CA GLU A 198 3.52 -20.51 -28.75
C GLU A 198 4.78 -21.32 -29.04
N ILE A 199 5.93 -20.84 -28.57
CA ILE A 199 7.23 -21.50 -28.77
C ILE A 199 7.24 -22.82 -28.00
N VAL A 200 6.81 -22.81 -26.75
CA VAL A 200 6.77 -23.98 -25.86
C VAL A 200 5.78 -25.01 -26.37
N HIS A 201 4.58 -24.59 -26.82
CA HIS A 201 3.58 -25.50 -27.41
C HIS A 201 4.04 -26.12 -28.73
N ARG A 202 4.69 -25.35 -29.62
CA ARG A 202 5.23 -25.87 -30.89
C ARG A 202 6.34 -26.90 -30.66
N SER A 203 7.23 -26.64 -29.70
CA SER A 203 8.33 -27.54 -29.34
C SER A 203 7.85 -28.88 -28.76
N SER A 204 6.63 -28.92 -28.22
CA SER A 204 6.03 -30.12 -27.63
C SER A 204 5.29 -31.01 -28.64
N SER A 205 5.02 -30.53 -29.86
CA SER A 205 4.13 -31.17 -30.84
C SER A 205 4.81 -31.65 -32.12
N GLN A 206 6.08 -31.30 -32.35
CA GLN A 206 6.86 -31.76 -33.52
C GLN A 206 8.11 -32.55 -33.07
N GLU A 207 8.41 -33.67 -33.76
CA GLU A 207 9.76 -34.25 -33.85
C GLU A 207 10.67 -33.30 -34.66
N THR A 208 10.86 -32.08 -34.16
CA THR A 208 11.79 -31.13 -34.76
C THR A 208 13.20 -31.46 -34.31
N SER A 209 14.13 -31.55 -35.28
CA SER A 209 15.57 -31.53 -35.03
C SER A 209 15.91 -30.22 -34.31
N PHE A 210 16.03 -30.27 -32.98
CA PHE A 210 16.42 -29.11 -32.18
C PHE A 210 17.79 -28.59 -32.67
N ALA A 211 17.90 -27.27 -32.84
CA ALA A 211 19.16 -26.64 -33.23
C ALA A 211 20.19 -26.83 -32.10
N GLU A 212 21.42 -27.18 -32.46
CA GLU A 212 22.49 -27.36 -31.46
C GLU A 212 22.78 -26.04 -30.74
N LEU A 213 22.71 -26.07 -29.40
CA LEU A 213 23.14 -24.97 -28.55
C LEU A 213 24.68 -24.81 -28.61
N PRO A 214 25.20 -23.59 -28.42
CA PRO A 214 26.64 -23.38 -28.26
C PRO A 214 27.22 -24.29 -27.17
N THR A 215 28.33 -24.95 -27.47
CA THR A 215 29.04 -25.83 -26.52
C THR A 215 29.77 -25.05 -25.43
N ALA A 216 30.14 -23.80 -25.70
CA ALA A 216 30.75 -22.88 -24.74
C ALA A 216 30.28 -21.45 -24.99
N ILE A 217 30.15 -20.67 -23.92
CA ILE A 217 29.86 -19.23 -23.98
C ILE A 217 31.17 -18.47 -23.80
N ASP A 218 31.42 -17.49 -24.65
CA ASP A 218 32.56 -16.59 -24.48
C ASP A 218 32.33 -15.71 -23.24
N ILE A 219 33.18 -15.81 -22.22
CA ILE A 219 33.06 -15.00 -21.01
C ILE A 219 33.19 -13.49 -21.31
N GLY A 220 33.81 -13.11 -22.43
CA GLY A 220 33.87 -11.73 -22.90
C GLY A 220 32.56 -11.22 -23.51
N SER A 221 31.59 -12.10 -23.80
CA SER A 221 30.32 -11.69 -24.40
C SER A 221 29.41 -10.99 -23.38
N PRO A 222 28.53 -10.09 -23.84
CA PRO A 222 27.45 -9.54 -23.02
C PRO A 222 26.61 -10.66 -22.38
N ALA A 223 26.33 -10.54 -21.08
CA ALA A 223 25.40 -11.39 -20.32
C ALA A 223 24.05 -10.70 -20.13
N TYR A 224 24.05 -9.42 -19.76
CA TYR A 224 22.83 -8.65 -19.63
C TYR A 224 23.06 -7.16 -19.88
N VAL A 225 21.98 -6.47 -20.21
CA VAL A 225 21.94 -5.02 -20.39
C VAL A 225 20.87 -4.42 -19.49
N ILE A 226 21.18 -3.30 -18.85
CA ILE A 226 20.20 -2.50 -18.11
C ILE A 226 20.23 -1.08 -18.65
N PHE A 227 19.05 -0.52 -18.94
CA PHE A 227 18.94 0.87 -19.33
C PHE A 227 18.94 1.79 -18.11
N THR A 228 19.79 2.81 -18.14
CA THR A 228 19.74 3.95 -17.23
C THR A 228 19.37 5.21 -18.00
N SER A 229 18.87 6.23 -17.31
CA SER A 229 18.67 7.55 -17.92
C SER A 229 19.99 8.16 -18.41
N GLY A 230 19.91 9.02 -19.43
CA GLY A 230 21.08 9.65 -20.04
C GLY A 230 20.99 11.17 -20.06
N SER A 231 22.09 11.85 -19.72
CA SER A 231 22.17 13.32 -19.69
C SER A 231 21.97 13.99 -21.06
N THR A 232 22.05 13.24 -22.15
CA THR A 232 21.90 13.71 -23.54
C THR A 232 20.50 13.51 -24.12
N GLY A 233 19.53 13.00 -23.36
CA GLY A 233 18.19 12.68 -23.88
C GLY A 233 17.98 11.21 -24.26
N GLU A 234 19.05 10.45 -24.53
CA GLU A 234 18.95 9.04 -24.87
C GLU A 234 19.32 8.13 -23.68
N PRO A 235 18.51 7.11 -23.36
CA PRO A 235 18.86 6.11 -22.33
C PRO A 235 20.19 5.41 -22.63
N LYS A 236 21.04 5.27 -21.60
CA LYS A 236 22.32 4.57 -21.67
C LYS A 236 22.09 3.08 -21.41
N ALA A 237 22.53 2.22 -22.32
CA ALA A 237 22.51 0.77 -22.15
C ALA A 237 23.79 0.31 -21.46
N VAL A 238 23.74 -0.01 -20.17
CA VAL A 238 24.88 -0.51 -19.39
C VAL A 238 25.07 -1.99 -19.68
N VAL A 239 26.24 -2.38 -20.20
CA VAL A 239 26.52 -3.75 -20.63
C VAL A 239 27.38 -4.47 -19.61
N HIS A 240 26.88 -5.57 -19.05
CA HIS A 240 27.67 -6.49 -18.25
C HIS A 240 28.03 -7.72 -19.08
N THR A 241 29.31 -8.05 -19.14
CA THR A 241 29.77 -9.31 -19.75
C THR A 241 29.61 -10.46 -18.76
N HIS A 242 29.66 -11.70 -19.24
CA HIS A 242 29.70 -12.87 -18.36
C HIS A 242 30.89 -12.79 -17.40
N TYR A 243 32.07 -12.39 -17.87
CA TYR A 243 33.25 -12.20 -17.03
C TYR A 243 33.02 -11.19 -15.91
N ALA A 244 32.47 -10.01 -16.21
CA ALA A 244 32.21 -8.98 -15.21
C ALA A 244 31.17 -9.46 -14.20
N PHE A 245 30.02 -9.93 -14.68
CA PHE A 245 28.95 -10.42 -13.82
C PHE A 245 29.41 -11.55 -12.91
N CYS A 246 30.01 -12.60 -13.47
CA CYS A 246 30.42 -13.80 -12.74
C CYS A 246 31.58 -13.52 -11.78
N SER A 247 32.50 -12.61 -12.09
CA SER A 247 33.63 -12.25 -11.21
C SER A 247 33.18 -11.55 -9.92
N GLY A 248 32.01 -10.90 -9.93
CA GLY A 248 31.41 -10.30 -8.74
C GLY A 248 30.37 -11.18 -8.06
N ALA A 249 29.51 -11.85 -8.85
CA ALA A 249 28.23 -12.40 -8.39
C ALA A 249 28.35 -13.34 -7.17
N LEU A 250 29.25 -14.33 -7.18
CA LEU A 250 29.36 -15.28 -6.06
C LEU A 250 29.79 -14.61 -4.76
N HIS A 251 30.82 -13.77 -4.83
CA HIS A 251 31.37 -13.12 -3.66
C HIS A 251 30.43 -12.03 -3.12
N GLN A 252 29.80 -11.27 -4.02
CA GLN A 252 28.75 -10.33 -3.65
C GLN A 252 27.58 -11.06 -3.00
N ALA A 253 27.12 -12.15 -3.60
CA ALA A 253 26.03 -12.95 -3.06
C ALA A 253 26.36 -13.47 -1.65
N GLU A 254 27.54 -14.05 -1.44
CA GLU A 254 27.99 -14.53 -0.12
C GLU A 254 28.01 -13.41 0.93
N LEU A 255 28.63 -12.26 0.62
CA LEU A 255 28.72 -11.11 1.54
C LEU A 255 27.35 -10.47 1.85
N LEU A 256 26.40 -10.57 0.92
CA LEU A 256 25.03 -10.12 1.10
C LEU A 256 24.15 -11.15 1.81
N GLY A 257 24.68 -12.33 2.15
CA GLY A 257 23.97 -13.38 2.87
C GLY A 257 23.13 -14.31 1.99
N PHE A 258 23.37 -14.33 0.67
CA PHE A 258 22.79 -15.32 -0.22
C PHE A 258 23.50 -16.65 -0.05
N SER A 259 22.70 -17.72 0.06
CA SER A 259 23.14 -19.08 0.25
C SER A 259 22.10 -20.02 -0.33
N ASP A 260 22.35 -21.31 -0.20
CA ASP A 260 21.38 -22.32 -0.62
C ASP A 260 20.11 -22.27 0.27
N GLN A 261 20.18 -21.74 1.50
CA GLN A 261 18.99 -21.57 2.35
C GLN A 261 18.18 -20.31 2.04
N THR A 262 18.64 -19.49 1.09
CA THR A 262 18.01 -18.21 0.77
C THR A 262 16.71 -18.42 0.00
N ARG A 263 15.66 -17.72 0.43
CA ARG A 263 14.38 -17.60 -0.24
C ARG A 263 14.14 -16.11 -0.47
N THR A 264 14.24 -15.67 -1.72
CA THR A 264 14.18 -14.24 -2.07
C THR A 264 12.83 -13.91 -2.65
N LEU A 265 12.12 -12.92 -2.08
CA LEU A 265 10.87 -12.44 -2.68
C LEU A 265 11.20 -11.48 -3.82
N GLN A 266 10.72 -11.76 -5.03
CA GLN A 266 10.85 -10.86 -6.16
C GLN A 266 10.03 -9.59 -5.93
N ASN A 267 10.70 -8.44 -5.86
CA ASN A 267 10.09 -7.16 -5.50
C ASN A 267 10.59 -6.02 -6.39
N ALA A 268 11.88 -6.01 -6.73
CA ALA A 268 12.44 -5.00 -7.62
C ALA A 268 11.86 -5.13 -9.05
N PRO A 269 11.49 -4.02 -9.70
CA PRO A 269 11.09 -4.05 -11.11
C PRO A 269 12.20 -4.65 -11.98
N LEU A 270 11.81 -5.55 -12.89
CA LEU A 270 12.72 -6.32 -13.75
C LEU A 270 13.67 -5.47 -14.60
N ILE A 271 13.26 -4.23 -14.93
CA ILE A 271 14.06 -3.28 -15.71
C ILE A 271 15.19 -2.63 -14.93
N PHE A 272 15.30 -2.87 -13.62
CA PHE A 272 16.29 -2.22 -12.76
C PHE A 272 17.31 -3.20 -12.19
N ALA A 273 18.49 -2.65 -11.86
CA ALA A 273 19.60 -3.40 -11.27
C ALA A 273 19.23 -4.11 -9.95
N GLY A 274 18.22 -3.64 -9.21
CA GLY A 274 17.76 -4.33 -8.01
C GLY A 274 17.23 -5.74 -8.27
N ALA A 275 16.75 -6.05 -9.47
CA ALA A 275 16.23 -7.38 -9.80
C ALA A 275 17.33 -8.42 -10.04
N VAL A 276 18.55 -8.01 -10.40
CA VAL A 276 19.68 -8.93 -10.65
C VAL A 276 20.04 -9.76 -9.42
N PRO A 277 20.24 -9.19 -8.21
CA PRO A 277 20.49 -10.00 -7.03
C PRO A 277 19.28 -10.85 -6.63
N GLU A 278 18.04 -10.33 -6.78
CA GLU A 278 16.84 -11.12 -6.48
C GLU A 278 16.76 -12.39 -7.34
N LEU A 279 16.96 -12.24 -8.65
CA LEU A 279 16.90 -13.35 -9.60
C LEU A 279 18.19 -14.16 -9.55
N LEU A 280 19.32 -13.57 -9.93
CA LEU A 280 20.52 -14.31 -10.32
C LEU A 280 21.39 -14.71 -9.13
N PHE A 281 21.54 -13.86 -8.11
CA PHE A 281 22.35 -14.26 -6.93
C PHE A 281 21.67 -15.39 -6.18
N THR A 282 20.33 -15.32 -6.06
CA THR A 282 19.51 -16.37 -5.47
C THR A 282 19.71 -17.71 -6.16
N ILE A 283 19.56 -17.78 -7.50
CA ILE A 283 19.61 -19.07 -8.19
C ILE A 283 21.05 -19.60 -8.28
N LEU A 284 22.04 -18.73 -8.48
CA LEU A 284 23.44 -19.17 -8.58
C LEU A 284 23.97 -19.73 -7.25
N GLN A 285 23.43 -19.29 -6.11
CA GLN A 285 23.79 -19.82 -4.78
C GLN A 285 22.91 -20.99 -4.30
N GLY A 286 22.02 -21.53 -5.14
CA GLY A 286 21.19 -22.68 -4.75
C GLY A 286 19.95 -22.33 -3.93
N GLY A 287 19.55 -21.05 -3.89
CA GLY A 287 18.36 -20.55 -3.21
C GLY A 287 17.07 -20.76 -4.02
N CYS A 288 15.97 -20.20 -3.52
CA CYS A 288 14.66 -20.22 -4.16
C CYS A 288 14.17 -18.79 -4.43
N LEU A 289 13.77 -18.51 -5.67
CA LEU A 289 13.09 -17.27 -6.04
C LEU A 289 11.58 -17.42 -5.81
N CYS A 290 11.01 -16.55 -4.99
CA CYS A 290 9.60 -16.53 -4.65
C CYS A 290 8.90 -15.37 -5.38
N ILE A 291 7.83 -15.65 -6.11
CA ILE A 291 7.14 -14.67 -6.97
C ILE A 291 5.64 -14.65 -6.67
N SER A 292 5.15 -13.59 -6.02
CA SER A 292 3.72 -13.37 -5.79
C SER A 292 3.05 -12.60 -6.93
N LYS A 293 1.73 -12.67 -7.07
CA LYS A 293 0.99 -11.83 -8.01
C LYS A 293 1.21 -10.35 -7.67
N GLN A 294 1.22 -9.50 -8.69
CA GLN A 294 1.52 -8.08 -8.51
C GLN A 294 0.52 -7.39 -7.57
N GLU A 295 -0.76 -7.70 -7.67
CA GLU A 295 -1.82 -7.12 -6.84
C GLU A 295 -1.65 -7.47 -5.36
N GLU A 296 -1.28 -8.73 -5.06
CA GLU A 296 -1.05 -9.23 -3.71
C GLU A 296 0.15 -8.55 -3.06
N ARG A 297 1.26 -8.45 -3.80
CA ARG A 297 2.49 -7.79 -3.34
C ARG A 297 2.29 -6.30 -3.07
N VAL A 298 1.50 -5.62 -3.88
CA VAL A 298 1.17 -4.19 -3.69
C VAL A 298 0.23 -3.99 -2.51
N LYS A 299 -0.74 -4.91 -2.32
CA LYS A 299 -1.72 -4.85 -1.23
C LYS A 299 -1.10 -5.16 0.13
N ASP A 300 -0.29 -6.20 0.22
CA ASP A 300 0.35 -6.66 1.46
C ASP A 300 1.71 -7.32 1.18
N LEU A 301 2.75 -6.48 1.09
CA LEU A 301 4.13 -6.95 0.91
C LEU A 301 4.57 -7.86 2.06
N SER A 302 4.25 -7.49 3.30
CA SER A 302 4.60 -8.30 4.48
C SER A 302 3.94 -9.69 4.42
N GLY A 303 2.67 -9.75 3.99
CA GLY A 303 1.92 -10.97 3.71
C GLY A 303 2.63 -11.89 2.73
N CYS A 304 3.13 -11.33 1.63
CA CYS A 304 3.85 -12.09 0.61
C CYS A 304 5.16 -12.68 1.15
N VAL A 305 5.92 -11.91 1.95
CA VAL A 305 7.15 -12.41 2.58
C VAL A 305 6.84 -13.60 3.50
N ARG A 306 5.73 -13.53 4.23
CA ARG A 306 5.30 -14.59 5.17
C ARG A 306 4.80 -15.83 4.45
N HIS A 307 3.98 -15.64 3.43
CA HIS A 307 3.41 -16.70 2.60
C HIS A 307 4.51 -17.55 1.97
N HIS A 308 5.49 -16.92 1.33
CA HIS A 308 6.60 -17.63 0.69
C HIS A 308 7.71 -18.04 1.65
N HIS A 309 7.57 -17.75 2.95
CA HIS A 309 8.64 -17.90 3.94
C HIS A 309 9.97 -17.29 3.45
N SER A 310 9.86 -16.15 2.76
CA SER A 310 11.01 -15.44 2.24
C SER A 310 11.85 -14.93 3.41
N ASN A 311 13.15 -15.16 3.33
CA ASN A 311 14.14 -14.71 4.30
C ASN A 311 15.08 -13.64 3.73
N MET A 312 14.89 -13.27 2.46
CA MET A 312 15.61 -12.20 1.78
C MET A 312 14.61 -11.30 1.05
N LEU A 313 14.59 -10.02 1.40
CA LEU A 313 13.82 -9.00 0.68
C LEU A 313 14.71 -7.80 0.38
N ILE A 314 14.80 -7.45 -0.91
CA ILE A 314 15.46 -6.23 -1.36
C ILE A 314 14.39 -5.17 -1.54
N ILE A 315 14.59 -4.01 -0.91
CA ILE A 315 13.56 -2.96 -0.83
C ILE A 315 14.18 -1.57 -0.89
N SER A 316 13.50 -0.61 -1.54
CA SER A 316 13.96 0.78 -1.52
C SER A 316 13.77 1.40 -0.13
N SER A 317 14.63 2.36 0.25
CA SER A 317 14.49 3.05 1.55
C SER A 317 13.12 3.72 1.73
N SER A 318 12.57 4.35 0.67
CA SER A 318 11.21 4.93 0.71
C SER A 318 10.12 3.88 0.92
N SER A 319 10.19 2.73 0.24
CA SER A 319 9.24 1.65 0.43
C SER A 319 9.33 1.04 1.83
N ALA A 320 10.52 0.92 2.40
CA ALA A 320 10.71 0.40 3.76
C ALA A 320 10.21 1.36 4.85
N ALA A 321 10.20 2.68 4.60
CA ALA A 321 9.77 3.67 5.60
C ALA A 321 8.29 3.55 5.99
N ILE A 322 7.44 3.14 5.03
CA ILE A 322 5.98 3.01 5.22
C ILE A 322 5.55 1.65 5.79
N GLN A 323 6.45 0.68 5.86
CA GLN A 323 6.20 -0.66 6.42
C GLN A 323 6.43 -0.64 7.94
N ASP A 324 5.69 -1.44 8.71
CA ASP A 324 5.98 -1.66 10.14
C ASP A 324 6.93 -2.85 10.29
N PRO A 325 8.13 -2.68 10.88
CA PRO A 325 9.04 -3.79 11.14
C PRO A 325 8.44 -4.95 11.93
N LYS A 326 7.40 -4.70 12.73
CA LYS A 326 6.71 -5.77 13.48
C LYS A 326 6.06 -6.81 12.58
N ASP A 327 5.73 -6.44 11.34
CA ASP A 327 5.08 -7.32 10.36
C ASP A 327 6.05 -8.30 9.68
N PHE A 328 7.34 -8.23 10.02
CA PHE A 328 8.44 -9.00 9.44
C PHE A 328 9.07 -9.91 10.52
N LYS A 329 9.36 -11.17 10.22
CA LYS A 329 9.88 -12.15 11.22
C LYS A 329 11.38 -11.93 11.53
N PRO A 330 11.87 -12.27 12.74
CA PRO A 330 13.28 -12.07 13.16
C PRO A 330 14.38 -12.72 12.29
N ARG A 331 14.06 -13.68 11.40
CA ARG A 331 15.03 -14.35 10.50
C ARG A 331 15.07 -13.78 9.06
N GLN A 332 14.41 -12.65 8.81
CA GLN A 332 14.46 -11.96 7.53
C GLN A 332 15.66 -11.01 7.45
N THR A 333 16.42 -11.10 6.37
CA THR A 333 17.42 -10.10 5.99
C THR A 333 16.75 -9.10 5.05
N LEU A 334 16.73 -7.82 5.41
CA LEU A 334 16.31 -6.74 4.50
C LEU A 334 17.53 -6.04 3.96
N LEU A 335 17.67 -6.05 2.65
CA LEU A 335 18.66 -5.26 1.95
C LEU A 335 17.99 -3.97 1.47
N MET A 336 18.17 -2.90 2.23
CA MET A 336 17.64 -1.59 1.86
C MET A 336 18.65 -0.83 1.03
N GLY A 337 18.22 -0.28 -0.10
CA GLY A 337 19.12 0.48 -0.96
C GLY A 337 18.38 1.39 -1.92
N ALA A 338 19.03 1.66 -3.05
CA ALA A 338 18.60 2.59 -4.09
C ALA A 338 18.53 4.07 -3.69
N GLU A 339 18.32 4.43 -2.43
CA GLU A 339 18.23 5.81 -1.92
C GLU A 339 19.06 5.99 -0.63
N PRO A 340 19.44 7.23 -0.24
CA PRO A 340 19.97 7.49 1.09
C PRO A 340 18.98 7.04 2.16
N LEU A 341 19.40 6.18 3.08
CA LEU A 341 18.56 5.66 4.15
C LEU A 341 18.39 6.71 5.27
N PRO A 342 17.17 7.20 5.55
CA PRO A 342 16.97 8.16 6.64
C PRO A 342 17.25 7.53 8.01
N ALA A 343 17.89 8.29 8.91
CA ALA A 343 18.27 7.81 10.25
C ALA A 343 17.08 7.35 11.12
N HIS A 344 15.88 7.90 10.91
CA HIS A 344 14.68 7.44 11.61
C HIS A 344 14.24 6.05 11.11
N THR A 345 14.25 5.82 9.80
CA THR A 345 13.96 4.51 9.18
C THR A 345 15.00 3.48 9.60
N ALA A 346 16.30 3.80 9.52
CA ALA A 346 17.36 2.91 9.98
C ALA A 346 17.16 2.47 11.44
N ARG A 347 16.88 3.42 12.35
CA ARG A 347 16.60 3.11 13.77
C ARG A 347 15.35 2.25 13.96
N LYS A 348 14.28 2.54 13.20
CA LYS A 348 13.03 1.76 13.22
C LYS A 348 13.30 0.28 12.92
N TRP A 349 14.19 0.01 11.97
CA TRP A 349 14.48 -1.33 11.46
C TRP A 349 15.67 -2.04 12.11
N ALA A 350 16.57 -1.33 12.80
CA ALA A 350 17.74 -1.90 13.46
C ALA A 350 17.42 -2.82 14.67
N ALA A 351 16.22 -2.69 15.24
CA ALA A 351 15.87 -3.34 16.51
C ALA A 351 15.46 -4.82 16.38
N LEU A 352 15.19 -5.32 15.17
CA LEU A 352 14.44 -6.56 14.98
C LEU A 352 15.10 -7.59 14.04
N HIS A 353 16.05 -7.20 13.18
CA HIS A 353 16.56 -8.06 12.08
C HIS A 353 18.01 -7.78 11.70
N ASN A 354 18.63 -8.73 10.98
CA ASN A 354 19.96 -8.59 10.37
C ASN A 354 19.90 -7.75 9.08
N ASN A 355 19.37 -6.54 9.19
CA ASN A 355 19.12 -5.65 8.06
C ASN A 355 20.38 -4.92 7.64
N CYS A 356 20.49 -4.61 6.34
CA CYS A 356 21.66 -3.96 5.80
C CYS A 356 21.33 -2.82 4.84
N ASN A 357 22.20 -1.81 4.83
CA ASN A 357 22.22 -0.70 3.89
C ASN A 357 23.11 -1.09 2.72
N GLY A 358 22.51 -1.34 1.56
CA GLY A 358 23.20 -1.65 0.32
C GLY A 358 23.48 -0.40 -0.49
N TYR A 359 24.73 -0.26 -0.97
CA TYR A 359 25.09 0.79 -1.93
C TYR A 359 25.72 0.18 -3.18
N GLY A 360 25.45 0.82 -4.30
CA GLY A 360 25.95 0.43 -5.61
C GLY A 360 25.14 1.08 -6.72
N SER A 361 25.55 0.80 -7.94
CA SER A 361 24.97 1.32 -9.17
C SER A 361 24.81 0.20 -10.19
N THR A 362 24.10 0.47 -11.28
CA THR A 362 24.01 -0.47 -12.40
C THR A 362 25.40 -0.84 -12.91
N GLU A 363 26.34 0.10 -12.96
CA GLU A 363 27.70 -0.07 -13.45
C GLU A 363 28.60 -0.94 -12.55
N THR A 364 28.24 -1.13 -11.28
CA THR A 364 29.03 -1.86 -10.27
C THR A 364 28.46 -3.23 -9.95
N ASN A 365 27.81 -3.87 -10.93
CA ASN A 365 27.08 -5.12 -10.75
C ASN A 365 26.09 -5.06 -9.58
N THR A 366 25.32 -3.96 -9.53
CA THR A 366 24.14 -3.75 -8.68
C THR A 366 24.45 -3.32 -7.25
N VAL A 367 24.62 -4.24 -6.29
CA VAL A 367 24.94 -3.93 -4.89
C VAL A 367 26.41 -4.24 -4.63
N ALA A 368 27.20 -3.18 -4.42
CA ALA A 368 28.66 -3.23 -4.35
C ALA A 368 29.20 -3.08 -2.91
N THR A 369 28.40 -2.57 -1.98
CA THR A 369 28.68 -2.61 -0.53
C THR A 369 27.44 -3.00 0.26
N CYS A 370 27.67 -3.42 1.51
CA CYS A 370 26.62 -3.77 2.45
C CYS A 370 27.07 -3.37 3.87
N CYS A 371 26.23 -2.63 4.60
CA CYS A 371 26.48 -2.31 6.00
C CYS A 371 25.31 -2.73 6.88
N PRO A 372 25.50 -3.60 7.89
CA PRO A 372 24.46 -3.88 8.87
C PRO A 372 23.93 -2.60 9.52
N PHE A 373 22.63 -2.55 9.77
CA PHE A 373 22.04 -1.45 10.52
C PHE A 373 22.54 -1.50 11.96
N SER A 374 23.18 -0.42 12.39
CA SER A 374 23.54 -0.23 13.78
C SER A 374 22.87 1.02 14.33
N THR A 375 22.42 0.96 15.58
CA THR A 375 21.93 2.13 16.32
C THR A 375 23.04 3.16 16.60
N SER A 376 24.31 2.80 16.38
CA SER A 376 25.49 3.65 16.61
C SER A 376 26.16 4.20 15.35
N VAL A 377 25.85 3.67 14.16
CA VAL A 377 26.52 4.05 12.90
C VAL A 377 25.74 5.19 12.23
N ALA A 378 26.47 6.21 11.76
CA ALA A 378 25.87 7.30 11.01
C ALA A 378 25.17 6.73 9.76
N SER A 379 23.95 7.20 9.45
CA SER A 379 23.15 6.72 8.32
C SER A 379 23.79 6.90 6.92
N GLN A 380 25.01 7.46 6.88
CA GLN A 380 25.81 7.74 5.70
C GLN A 380 26.84 6.65 5.39
N SER A 381 27.19 5.79 6.36
CA SER A 381 28.09 4.66 6.07
C SER A 381 27.37 3.58 5.28
N VAL A 382 28.04 3.08 4.25
CA VAL A 382 27.56 2.02 3.38
C VAL A 382 28.43 0.75 3.50
N GLY A 383 29.39 0.75 4.42
CA GLY A 383 30.17 -0.44 4.77
C GLY A 383 31.37 -0.68 3.84
N PRO A 384 32.01 -1.85 3.97
CA PRO A 384 33.11 -2.26 3.11
C PRO A 384 32.61 -2.73 1.74
N GLY A 385 33.53 -2.83 0.78
CA GLY A 385 33.22 -3.34 -0.55
C GLY A 385 33.05 -4.85 -0.61
N ALA A 386 32.10 -5.27 -1.45
CA ALA A 386 31.81 -6.66 -1.77
C ALA A 386 32.30 -6.94 -3.20
N ALA A 387 33.52 -7.46 -3.33
CA ALA A 387 34.27 -7.61 -4.59
C ALA A 387 34.74 -6.29 -5.23
N HIS A 388 34.67 -5.19 -4.49
CA HIS A 388 34.98 -3.86 -4.98
C HIS A 388 35.93 -3.15 -4.02
N GLN A 389 36.92 -2.45 -4.56
CA GLN A 389 37.73 -1.50 -3.81
C GLN A 389 37.24 -0.08 -4.07
N TYR A 390 37.18 0.73 -3.02
CA TYR A 390 36.82 2.14 -3.12
C TYR A 390 38.04 3.02 -2.91
N TRP A 391 38.13 4.04 -3.75
CA TRP A 391 39.15 5.08 -3.72
C TRP A 391 38.44 6.43 -3.69
N ILE A 392 38.98 7.38 -2.94
CA ILE A 392 38.44 8.74 -2.90
C ILE A 392 39.46 9.66 -3.55
N VAL A 393 39.03 10.30 -4.64
CA VAL A 393 39.87 11.20 -5.43
C VAL A 393 39.36 12.63 -5.34
N ASP A 394 40.19 13.59 -5.69
CA ASP A 394 39.78 14.98 -5.85
C ASP A 394 38.65 15.06 -6.88
N ALA A 395 37.51 15.65 -6.51
CA ALA A 395 36.34 15.74 -7.38
C ALA A 395 36.58 16.53 -8.67
N LEU A 396 37.66 17.33 -8.73
CA LEU A 396 38.10 18.06 -9.92
C LEU A 396 39.26 17.37 -10.65
N ASN A 397 39.89 16.35 -10.04
CA ASN A 397 41.04 15.66 -10.62
C ASN A 397 41.09 14.18 -10.22
N TYR A 398 40.71 13.31 -11.16
CA TYR A 398 40.73 11.85 -11.04
C TYR A 398 42.12 11.28 -10.69
N ASP A 399 43.18 11.93 -11.16
CA ASP A 399 44.57 11.52 -10.95
C ASP A 399 45.15 12.00 -9.62
N ARG A 400 44.31 12.39 -8.66
CA ARG A 400 44.75 12.81 -7.33
C ARG A 400 43.94 12.12 -6.23
N LEU A 401 44.59 11.27 -5.46
CA LEU A 401 44.03 10.65 -4.27
C LEU A 401 43.97 11.67 -3.11
N VAL A 402 42.93 11.62 -2.28
CA VAL A 402 42.81 12.47 -1.08
C VAL A 402 43.07 11.68 0.20
N PRO A 403 43.55 12.33 1.28
CA PRO A 403 43.76 11.66 2.57
C PRO A 403 42.46 11.04 3.12
N PRO A 404 42.54 9.93 3.89
CA PRO A 404 41.40 9.36 4.61
C PRO A 404 40.60 10.42 5.39
N GLY A 405 39.28 10.29 5.45
CA GLY A 405 38.39 11.28 6.06
C GLY A 405 38.10 12.54 5.22
N SER A 406 38.83 12.79 4.14
CA SER A 406 38.55 13.88 3.19
C SER A 406 37.39 13.55 2.26
N LEU A 407 36.53 14.53 1.98
CA LEU A 407 35.48 14.39 0.97
C LEU A 407 36.07 14.50 -0.45
N GLY A 408 35.66 13.58 -1.32
CA GLY A 408 36.05 13.55 -2.72
C GLY A 408 35.09 12.69 -3.55
N GLU A 409 35.39 12.53 -4.84
CA GLU A 409 34.63 11.63 -5.71
C GLU A 409 34.96 10.17 -5.39
N VAL A 410 33.93 9.33 -5.31
CA VAL A 410 34.07 7.88 -5.13
C VAL A 410 34.42 7.24 -6.47
N VAL A 411 35.58 6.59 -6.50
CA VAL A 411 36.05 5.75 -7.61
C VAL A 411 36.02 4.30 -7.16
N VAL A 412 35.44 3.44 -7.99
CA VAL A 412 35.30 2.01 -7.73
C VAL A 412 36.29 1.24 -8.61
N GLU A 413 37.06 0.35 -8.01
CA GLU A 413 37.95 -0.59 -8.71
C GLU A 413 37.42 -2.01 -8.53
N ALA A 414 37.16 -2.74 -9.62
CA ALA A 414 36.77 -4.15 -9.58
C ALA A 414 36.90 -4.86 -10.94
N TYR A 415 36.86 -6.20 -10.92
CA TYR A 415 36.58 -7.01 -12.12
C TYR A 415 35.08 -7.01 -12.47
N ALA A 416 34.22 -6.77 -11.48
CA ALA A 416 32.77 -6.81 -11.61
C ALA A 416 32.14 -5.56 -12.27
N LEU A 417 32.95 -4.62 -12.74
CA LEU A 417 32.45 -3.41 -13.36
C LEU A 417 31.89 -3.70 -14.76
N ALA A 418 30.81 -2.99 -15.11
CA ALA A 418 30.23 -3.03 -16.44
C ALA A 418 31.28 -2.76 -17.51
N SER A 419 31.10 -3.42 -18.64
CA SER A 419 32.05 -3.36 -19.74
C SER A 419 32.03 -2.02 -20.46
N GLU A 420 30.84 -1.47 -20.69
CA GLU A 420 30.63 -0.24 -21.44
C GLU A 420 29.19 0.29 -21.30
N TYR A 421 28.96 1.50 -21.83
CA TYR A 421 27.65 1.90 -22.33
C TYR A 421 27.55 1.59 -23.83
N LEU A 422 26.63 0.70 -24.21
CA LEU A 422 26.52 0.15 -25.57
C LEU A 422 26.45 1.25 -26.63
N ASN A 423 27.36 1.19 -27.61
CA ASN A 423 27.51 2.16 -28.70
C ASN A 423 27.64 3.63 -28.21
N ASN A 424 28.28 3.85 -27.06
CA ASN A 424 28.55 5.18 -26.50
C ASN A 424 29.96 5.26 -25.90
N GLU A 425 30.97 5.33 -26.78
CA GLU A 425 32.38 5.36 -26.41
C GLU A 425 32.74 6.57 -25.54
N GLU A 426 32.18 7.75 -25.82
CA GLU A 426 32.46 8.97 -25.06
C GLU A 426 31.99 8.85 -23.60
N ALA A 427 30.74 8.43 -23.38
CA ALA A 427 30.24 8.21 -22.02
C ALA A 427 31.01 7.08 -21.32
N THR A 428 31.40 6.05 -22.07
CA THR A 428 32.16 4.92 -21.53
C THR A 428 33.53 5.36 -21.07
N ALA A 429 34.29 6.09 -21.89
CA ALA A 429 35.60 6.61 -21.53
C ALA A 429 35.55 7.58 -20.34
N LYS A 430 34.47 8.36 -20.23
CA LYS A 430 34.26 9.30 -19.12
C LYS A 430 33.97 8.58 -17.79
N SER A 431 33.11 7.57 -17.80
CA SER A 431 32.72 6.83 -16.59
C SER A 431 33.69 5.71 -16.22
N PHE A 432 34.33 5.07 -17.20
CA PHE A 432 35.28 3.98 -17.04
C PHE A 432 36.66 4.39 -17.58
N PRO A 433 37.36 5.33 -16.89
CA PRO A 433 38.67 5.81 -17.31
C PRO A 433 39.74 4.71 -17.23
N PRO A 434 40.92 4.92 -17.88
CA PRO A 434 42.09 4.09 -17.64
C PRO A 434 42.58 4.20 -16.19
N ALA A 435 43.52 3.31 -15.81
CA ALA A 435 44.12 3.35 -14.48
C ALA A 435 44.72 4.74 -14.18
N PRO A 436 44.47 5.31 -12.98
CA PRO A 436 44.92 6.65 -12.64
C PRO A 436 46.42 6.71 -12.40
N LEU A 437 47.02 7.89 -12.53
CA LEU A 437 48.48 8.06 -12.40
C LEU A 437 49.04 7.67 -11.03
N TRP A 438 48.23 7.77 -9.96
CA TRP A 438 48.64 7.37 -8.61
C TRP A 438 48.66 5.85 -8.41
N TYR A 439 48.00 5.06 -9.26
CA TYR A 439 47.82 3.62 -9.04
C TYR A 439 49.09 2.77 -9.26
N PRO A 440 49.91 2.96 -10.31
CA PRO A 440 51.12 2.17 -10.51
C PRO A 440 52.13 2.25 -9.37
N GLY A 441 52.14 3.35 -8.61
CA GLY A 441 53.03 3.57 -7.47
C GLY A 441 52.64 2.81 -6.19
N LEU A 442 51.47 2.16 -6.15
CA LEU A 442 50.94 1.49 -4.96
C LEU A 442 51.44 0.06 -4.73
N GLU A 443 52.25 -0.50 -5.65
CA GLU A 443 52.78 -1.88 -5.61
C GLU A 443 51.73 -2.99 -5.31
N LEU A 444 50.48 -2.78 -5.71
CA LEU A 444 49.40 -3.76 -5.54
C LEU A 444 49.61 -4.97 -6.48
N LYS A 445 49.89 -6.15 -5.92
CA LYS A 445 50.01 -7.39 -6.69
C LYS A 445 48.62 -7.94 -7.03
N ARG A 446 48.11 -7.61 -8.23
CA ARG A 446 46.90 -8.22 -8.81
C ARG A 446 47.29 -9.22 -9.92
N PRO A 447 46.63 -10.38 -10.02
CA PRO A 447 46.90 -11.38 -11.07
C PRO A 447 46.48 -10.92 -12.46
N SER A 448 45.43 -10.10 -12.58
CA SER A 448 45.00 -9.47 -13.82
C SER A 448 44.63 -8.00 -13.59
N ALA A 449 44.51 -7.24 -14.68
CA ALA A 449 44.16 -5.83 -14.59
C ALA A 449 42.68 -5.65 -14.20
N THR A 450 42.44 -4.92 -13.11
CA THR A 450 41.12 -4.44 -12.71
C THR A 450 40.69 -3.25 -13.56
N ARG A 451 39.41 -2.88 -13.47
CA ARG A 451 38.86 -1.67 -14.10
C ARG A 451 38.51 -0.63 -13.05
N PHE A 452 38.40 0.62 -13.47
CA PHE A 452 37.96 1.74 -12.65
C PHE A 452 36.65 2.32 -13.16
N PHE A 453 35.78 2.71 -12.23
CA PHE A 453 34.51 3.39 -12.50
C PHE A 453 34.38 4.62 -11.61
N ARG A 454 34.11 5.77 -12.24
CA ARG A 454 33.78 7.01 -11.55
C ARG A 454 32.29 7.04 -11.27
N SER A 455 31.90 6.87 -10.00
CA SER A 455 30.47 6.78 -9.66
C SER A 455 29.76 8.13 -9.77
N GLY A 456 30.51 9.22 -9.68
CA GLY A 456 29.98 10.57 -9.53
C GLY A 456 29.32 10.82 -8.16
N ASP A 457 29.45 9.90 -7.20
CA ASP A 457 29.05 10.12 -5.81
C ASP A 457 30.16 10.85 -5.05
N LEU A 458 29.76 11.74 -4.13
CA LEU A 458 30.66 12.38 -3.18
C LEU A 458 30.73 11.52 -1.92
N GLY A 459 31.93 11.13 -1.51
CA GLY A 459 32.12 10.27 -0.34
C GLY A 459 33.48 10.47 0.32
N ARG A 460 33.72 9.68 1.37
CA ARG A 460 35.02 9.61 2.07
C ARG A 460 35.21 8.23 2.69
N ILE A 461 36.47 7.85 2.92
CA ILE A 461 36.79 6.66 3.72
C ILE A 461 36.80 7.04 5.20
N ALA A 462 35.98 6.36 5.98
CA ALA A 462 35.90 6.50 7.43
C ALA A 462 37.13 5.86 8.11
N THR A 463 37.31 6.12 9.40
CA THR A 463 38.50 5.70 10.15
C THR A 463 38.58 4.19 10.40
N ASP A 464 37.49 3.47 10.15
CA ASP A 464 37.44 2.01 10.17
C ASP A 464 37.63 1.38 8.78
N GLY A 465 37.90 2.20 7.76
CA GLY A 465 38.08 1.77 6.37
C GLY A 465 36.78 1.64 5.57
N THR A 466 35.61 1.92 6.17
CA THR A 466 34.32 1.85 5.46
C THR A 466 34.05 3.08 4.60
N LEU A 467 33.22 2.93 3.57
CA LEU A 467 32.81 4.04 2.72
C LEU A 467 31.65 4.81 3.36
N GLU A 468 31.75 6.13 3.42
CA GLU A 468 30.63 7.03 3.68
C GLU A 468 30.22 7.79 2.41
N VAL A 469 28.91 7.84 2.12
CA VAL A 469 28.36 8.53 0.94
C VAL A 469 27.57 9.77 1.38
N HIS A 470 27.93 10.92 0.83
CA HIS A 470 27.46 12.26 1.23
C HIS A 470 26.65 12.98 0.15
N GLY A 471 26.42 12.35 -1.00
CA GLY A 471 25.60 12.89 -2.09
C GLY A 471 26.23 12.68 -3.46
N ARG A 472 25.97 13.61 -4.38
CA ARG A 472 26.44 13.57 -5.78
C ARG A 472 27.41 14.72 -6.05
N THR A 473 28.41 14.45 -6.90
CA THR A 473 29.28 15.48 -7.49
C THR A 473 28.54 16.27 -8.57
N ASP A 474 27.65 15.60 -9.33
CA ASP A 474 26.78 16.21 -10.32
C ASP A 474 25.35 16.39 -9.77
N PRO A 475 24.89 17.64 -9.56
CA PRO A 475 23.54 17.92 -9.06
C PRO A 475 22.42 17.57 -10.07
N LEU A 476 22.73 17.29 -11.34
CA LEU A 476 21.76 16.87 -12.37
C LEU A 476 21.28 15.42 -12.21
N GLN A 477 22.05 14.60 -11.51
CA GLN A 477 21.73 13.20 -11.26
C GLN A 477 20.99 13.07 -9.95
N ILE A 478 19.72 12.71 -10.03
CA ILE A 478 18.84 12.59 -8.87
C ILE A 478 18.31 11.16 -8.73
N LYS A 479 17.85 10.83 -7.52
CA LYS A 479 17.10 9.61 -7.22
C LYS A 479 15.68 10.02 -6.84
N LEU A 480 14.68 9.47 -7.54
CA LEU A 480 13.26 9.72 -7.27
C LEU A 480 12.52 8.38 -7.26
N ARG A 481 11.84 8.05 -6.16
CA ARG A 481 11.03 6.82 -6.01
C ARG A 481 11.84 5.54 -6.26
N GLY A 482 13.08 5.49 -5.78
CA GLY A 482 14.01 4.37 -5.93
C GLY A 482 14.74 4.31 -7.26
N GLN A 483 14.60 5.33 -8.13
CA GLN A 483 15.07 5.28 -9.52
C GLN A 483 16.06 6.39 -9.84
N ARG A 484 17.11 6.07 -10.59
CA ARG A 484 18.12 7.04 -11.06
C ARG A 484 17.58 7.80 -12.26
N ILE A 485 17.42 9.12 -12.11
CA ILE A 485 16.94 10.02 -13.15
C ILE A 485 18.00 11.07 -13.45
N GLU A 486 18.35 11.18 -14.73
CA GLU A 486 19.11 12.29 -15.29
C GLU A 486 18.13 13.40 -15.69
N LEU A 487 18.17 14.53 -14.98
CA LEU A 487 17.32 15.67 -15.32
C LEU A 487 17.61 16.18 -16.75
N GLY A 488 18.82 15.95 -17.26
CA GLY A 488 19.20 16.25 -18.64
C GLY A 488 18.40 15.49 -19.71
N GLU A 489 17.87 14.28 -19.43
CA GLU A 489 17.03 13.54 -20.39
C GLU A 489 15.75 14.34 -20.68
N ILE A 490 15.15 14.86 -19.61
CA ILE A 490 13.95 15.69 -19.65
C ILE A 490 14.25 17.01 -20.35
N GLU A 491 15.37 17.65 -20.01
CA GLU A 491 15.81 18.91 -20.63
C GLU A 491 15.99 18.74 -22.15
N ALA A 492 16.66 17.68 -22.60
CA ALA A 492 16.92 17.41 -24.01
C ALA A 492 15.63 17.16 -24.80
N ILE A 493 14.71 16.32 -24.28
CA ILE A 493 13.39 16.09 -24.90
C ILE A 493 12.60 17.39 -24.98
N THR A 494 12.65 18.22 -23.94
CA THR A 494 12.00 19.54 -23.96
C THR A 494 12.62 20.46 -25.00
N ILE A 495 13.95 20.52 -25.11
CA ILE A 495 14.65 21.35 -26.11
C ILE A 495 14.31 20.90 -27.54
N ASP A 496 14.33 19.59 -27.80
CA ASP A 496 13.99 19.02 -29.11
C ASP A 496 12.54 19.32 -29.50
N ALA A 497 11.59 19.11 -28.57
CA ALA A 497 10.20 19.46 -28.77
C ALA A 497 10.00 20.97 -29.02
N LEU A 498 10.82 21.84 -28.41
CA LEU A 498 10.78 23.28 -28.69
C LEU A 498 11.36 23.61 -30.08
N GLY A 499 12.20 22.77 -30.66
CA GLY A 499 12.77 22.90 -32.00
C GLY A 499 13.81 24.02 -32.12
N ARG A 500 14.28 24.58 -30.99
CA ARG A 500 15.28 25.66 -30.94
C ARG A 500 16.02 25.70 -29.59
N PRO A 501 17.27 26.18 -29.57
CA PRO A 501 18.06 26.27 -28.33
C PRO A 501 17.37 27.22 -27.33
N THR A 502 16.82 26.65 -26.27
CA THR A 502 16.06 27.39 -25.26
C THR A 502 16.72 27.19 -23.90
N PRO A 503 17.15 28.25 -23.19
CA PRO A 503 17.72 28.08 -21.87
C PRO A 503 16.64 27.59 -20.91
N LEU A 504 16.81 26.37 -20.41
CA LEU A 504 15.91 25.74 -19.45
C LEU A 504 16.69 24.87 -18.48
N VAL A 505 16.02 24.47 -17.41
CA VAL A 505 16.55 23.52 -16.42
C VAL A 505 15.42 22.67 -15.86
N ALA A 506 15.60 21.35 -15.84
CA ALA A 506 14.78 20.45 -15.05
C ALA A 506 15.40 20.34 -13.64
N GLU A 507 14.54 20.34 -12.62
CA GLU A 507 14.97 20.29 -11.22
C GLU A 507 13.94 19.59 -10.35
N LEU A 508 14.42 18.90 -9.32
CA LEU A 508 13.58 18.27 -8.32
C LEU A 508 13.19 19.31 -7.26
N ILE A 509 11.89 19.53 -7.11
CA ILE A 509 11.32 20.49 -6.16
C ILE A 509 10.51 19.77 -5.09
N LEU A 510 10.45 20.36 -3.90
CA LEU A 510 9.59 19.90 -2.81
C LEU A 510 8.66 21.07 -2.44
N PRO A 511 7.40 21.08 -2.92
CA PRO A 511 6.43 22.09 -2.53
C PRO A 511 6.20 22.11 -1.02
N GLN A 512 5.77 23.26 -0.48
CA GLN A 512 5.47 23.40 0.94
C GLN A 512 4.41 22.39 1.39
N SER A 513 4.62 21.78 2.56
CA SER A 513 3.70 20.81 3.19
C SER A 513 3.52 19.50 2.42
N GLN A 514 4.42 19.18 1.49
CA GLN A 514 4.53 17.84 0.89
C GLN A 514 5.76 17.12 1.42
N ASP A 515 5.61 15.82 1.66
CA ASP A 515 6.71 14.92 2.05
C ASP A 515 7.34 14.22 0.83
N ARG A 516 6.85 14.49 -0.39
CA ARG A 516 7.28 13.83 -1.64
C ARG A 516 7.72 14.84 -2.70
N PRO A 517 8.92 14.70 -3.28
CA PRO A 517 9.42 15.63 -4.29
C PRO A 517 8.83 15.38 -5.69
N SER A 518 8.80 16.43 -6.53
CA SER A 518 8.26 16.45 -7.90
C SER A 518 9.22 17.12 -8.89
N ILE A 519 9.13 16.77 -10.17
CA ILE A 519 9.99 17.36 -11.21
C ILE A 519 9.35 18.64 -11.78
N ALA A 520 10.11 19.72 -11.85
CA ALA A 520 9.73 20.97 -12.50
C ALA A 520 10.73 21.34 -13.60
N VAL A 521 10.24 21.82 -14.75
CA VAL A 521 11.04 22.39 -15.84
C VAL A 521 10.92 23.90 -15.79
N PHE A 522 12.03 24.57 -15.48
CA PHE A 522 12.12 26.03 -15.48
C PHE A 522 12.65 26.52 -16.82
N VAL A 523 11.90 27.37 -17.50
CA VAL A 523 12.24 27.85 -18.85
C VAL A 523 12.53 29.35 -18.80
N ALA A 524 13.71 29.77 -19.25
CA ALA A 524 14.04 31.18 -19.34
C ALA A 524 13.37 31.81 -20.57
N ALA A 525 12.50 32.79 -20.34
CA ALA A 525 11.93 33.64 -21.38
C ALA A 525 13.04 34.47 -22.03
N SER A 526 13.66 33.96 -23.10
CA SER A 526 14.50 34.76 -23.99
C SER A 526 13.65 35.46 -25.05
N ALA A 527 14.16 36.52 -25.68
CA ALA A 527 13.52 37.17 -26.84
C ALA A 527 13.12 36.18 -27.95
N SER A 528 13.80 35.03 -27.99
CA SER A 528 13.60 33.91 -28.88
C SER A 528 12.52 32.91 -28.43
N ILE A 529 11.85 33.07 -27.29
CA ILE A 529 10.56 32.40 -27.01
C ILE A 529 9.53 33.51 -27.09
N ASP A 530 9.12 33.85 -28.31
CA ASP A 530 8.60 35.17 -28.73
C ASP A 530 7.45 35.79 -27.93
N ASN A 531 6.99 35.20 -26.84
CA ASN A 531 5.83 35.69 -26.13
C ASN A 531 5.75 35.34 -24.63
N LEU A 532 6.49 34.40 -24.03
CA LEU A 532 6.24 34.06 -22.61
C LEU A 532 6.63 35.14 -21.61
N PRO A 533 5.86 35.31 -20.52
CA PRO A 533 6.23 36.25 -19.47
C PRO A 533 7.49 35.88 -18.70
N ALA A 534 8.19 36.94 -18.34
CA ALA A 534 9.16 36.99 -17.27
C ALA A 534 8.46 36.95 -15.91
N ILE A 535 8.33 35.78 -15.27
CA ILE A 535 7.86 35.69 -13.88
C ILE A 535 9.08 35.56 -12.96
N LEU A 536 9.10 36.37 -11.91
CA LEU A 536 10.01 36.21 -10.78
C LEU A 536 9.26 35.44 -9.69
N LEU A 537 9.64 34.16 -9.48
CA LEU A 537 9.15 33.33 -8.36
C LEU A 537 9.39 33.94 -6.96
N SER A 538 10.04 35.11 -6.87
CA SER A 538 10.29 35.81 -5.61
C SER A 538 9.18 36.78 -5.19
N GLU A 539 8.28 37.20 -6.10
CA GLU A 539 7.36 38.32 -5.83
C GLU A 539 5.87 37.95 -5.80
N ASN A 540 5.34 37.11 -6.70
CA ASN A 540 3.99 36.50 -6.67
C ASN A 540 3.80 35.50 -7.83
N LEU A 541 2.80 34.61 -7.76
CA LEU A 541 2.52 33.55 -8.75
C LEU A 541 1.42 33.88 -9.78
N GLU A 542 1.04 35.15 -9.91
CA GLU A 542 -0.06 35.57 -10.78
C GLU A 542 0.36 35.72 -12.24
N LEU A 543 -0.47 35.19 -13.15
CA LEU A 543 -0.31 35.31 -14.60
C LEU A 543 -1.40 36.21 -15.19
N SER A 544 -1.06 37.06 -16.15
CA SER A 544 -2.06 37.76 -16.97
C SER A 544 -2.70 36.82 -18.00
N SER A 545 -3.88 37.16 -18.51
CA SER A 545 -4.59 36.32 -19.49
C SER A 545 -3.81 36.09 -20.80
N CYS A 546 -2.95 37.03 -21.18
CA CYS A 546 -2.04 36.87 -22.32
C CYS A 546 -0.94 35.84 -22.02
N GLN A 547 -0.41 35.90 -20.80
CA GLN A 547 0.63 35.03 -20.29
C GLN A 547 0.20 33.57 -20.14
N GLU A 548 -1.02 33.34 -19.68
CA GLU A 548 -1.60 32.00 -19.57
C GLU A 548 -1.72 31.33 -20.94
N LYS A 549 -2.27 32.04 -21.95
CA LYS A 549 -2.41 31.52 -23.32
C LYS A 549 -1.07 31.10 -23.93
N GLN A 550 -0.01 31.82 -23.61
CA GLN A 550 1.34 31.54 -24.11
C GLN A 550 1.95 30.31 -23.43
N LEU A 551 1.73 30.15 -22.12
CA LEU A 551 2.10 28.95 -21.39
C LEU A 551 1.30 27.72 -21.86
N ASP A 552 0.02 27.88 -22.17
CA ASP A 552 -0.83 26.82 -22.72
C ASP A 552 -0.33 26.33 -24.09
N HIS A 553 0.13 27.23 -24.96
CA HIS A 553 0.72 26.84 -26.23
C HIS A 553 1.99 25.98 -26.06
N LEU A 554 2.80 26.26 -25.03
CA LEU A 554 3.93 25.39 -24.69
C LEU A 554 3.49 24.04 -24.14
N ARG A 555 2.46 24.00 -23.29
CA ARG A 555 1.90 22.74 -22.77
C ARG A 555 1.42 21.85 -23.91
N GLU A 556 0.68 22.41 -24.86
CA GLU A 556 0.20 21.70 -26.06
C GLU A 556 1.33 21.09 -26.87
N LYS A 557 2.49 21.76 -26.91
CA LYS A 557 3.68 21.27 -27.62
C LYS A 557 4.46 20.22 -26.83
N LEU A 558 4.63 20.45 -25.52
CA LEU A 558 5.54 19.67 -24.66
C LEU A 558 4.88 18.43 -24.04
N ALA A 559 3.61 18.50 -23.65
CA ALA A 559 2.93 17.38 -22.99
C ALA A 559 2.84 16.12 -23.86
N PRO A 560 2.53 16.19 -25.17
CA PRO A 560 2.60 15.02 -26.05
C PRO A 560 4.03 14.49 -26.20
N ALA A 561 5.03 15.37 -26.29
CA ALA A 561 6.43 14.96 -26.42
C ALA A 561 6.90 14.18 -25.18
N TRP A 562 6.59 14.68 -23.98
CA TRP A 562 6.89 13.97 -22.74
C TRP A 562 6.11 12.66 -22.61
N THR A 563 4.80 12.65 -22.88
CA THR A 563 3.99 11.42 -22.80
C THR A 563 4.44 10.34 -23.78
N ASN A 564 4.93 10.73 -24.96
CA ASN A 564 5.39 9.78 -25.96
C ASN A 564 6.82 9.26 -25.70
N ALA A 565 7.67 10.00 -24.99
CA ALA A 565 9.10 9.67 -24.84
C ALA A 565 9.50 9.24 -23.41
N LEU A 566 8.83 9.78 -22.38
CA LEU A 566 9.18 9.59 -20.98
C LEU A 566 8.22 8.61 -20.27
N PRO A 567 8.75 7.74 -19.39
CA PRO A 567 7.94 7.01 -18.43
C PRO A 567 7.23 7.93 -17.44
N ASP A 568 6.16 7.44 -16.83
CA ASP A 568 5.30 8.18 -15.91
C ASP A 568 6.05 8.90 -14.77
N PHE A 569 7.03 8.23 -14.17
CA PHE A 569 7.80 8.77 -13.05
C PHE A 569 8.81 9.87 -13.45
N MET A 570 9.14 10.00 -14.73
CA MET A 570 10.02 11.06 -15.26
C MET A 570 9.24 12.27 -15.78
N ARG A 571 7.91 12.19 -15.91
CA ARG A 571 7.10 13.27 -16.47
C ARG A 571 7.13 14.49 -15.55
N PRO A 572 7.49 15.69 -16.05
CA PRO A 572 7.47 16.89 -15.24
C PRO A 572 6.07 17.23 -14.78
N ALA A 573 5.92 17.60 -13.51
CA ALA A 573 4.66 18.06 -12.94
C ALA A 573 4.43 19.57 -13.17
N TYR A 574 5.51 20.35 -13.30
CA TYR A 574 5.45 21.80 -13.45
C TYR A 574 6.33 22.30 -14.62
N LEU A 575 5.84 23.30 -15.34
CA LEU A 575 6.51 24.09 -16.37
C LEU A 575 6.50 25.56 -15.93
N VAL A 576 7.64 26.04 -15.44
CA VAL A 576 7.77 27.33 -14.74
C VAL A 576 8.56 28.32 -15.59
N PRO A 577 7.93 29.32 -16.21
CA PRO A 577 8.66 30.35 -16.96
C PRO A 577 9.37 31.33 -16.01
N LEU A 578 10.61 31.67 -16.33
CA LEU A 578 11.44 32.62 -15.58
C LEU A 578 11.96 33.72 -16.51
N THR A 579 12.15 34.93 -15.98
CA THR A 579 12.83 36.01 -16.74
C THR A 579 14.25 35.61 -17.14
N ARG A 580 14.95 34.96 -16.22
CA ARG A 580 16.30 34.44 -16.40
C ARG A 580 16.52 33.32 -15.40
N LEU A 581 17.36 32.36 -15.75
CA LEU A 581 17.81 31.38 -14.78
C LEU A 581 18.67 32.07 -13.71
N PRO A 582 18.45 31.79 -12.41
CA PRO A 582 19.22 32.40 -11.34
C PRO A 582 20.69 31.95 -11.41
N ARG A 583 21.61 32.82 -11.00
CA ARG A 583 23.04 32.52 -11.01
C ARG A 583 23.66 32.88 -9.67
N THR A 584 24.59 32.05 -9.20
CA THR A 584 25.41 32.33 -8.01
C THR A 584 26.39 33.48 -8.29
N ALA A 585 27.05 34.00 -7.25
CA ALA A 585 28.10 35.02 -7.39
C ALA A 585 29.25 34.59 -8.32
N THR A 586 29.42 33.28 -8.56
CA THR A 586 30.41 32.70 -9.48
C THR A 586 29.92 32.56 -10.92
N GLY A 587 28.69 32.98 -11.23
CA GLY A 587 28.09 32.91 -12.57
C GLY A 587 27.48 31.56 -12.95
N LYS A 588 27.60 30.54 -12.09
CA LYS A 588 26.96 29.22 -12.26
C LYS A 588 25.45 29.28 -11.99
N LEU A 589 24.66 28.39 -12.59
CA LEU A 589 23.22 28.23 -12.33
C LEU A 589 22.96 27.97 -10.84
N ASP A 590 22.05 28.74 -10.23
CA ASP A 590 21.69 28.61 -8.82
C ASP A 590 20.45 27.72 -8.63
N ARG A 591 20.67 26.40 -8.66
CA ARG A 591 19.63 25.39 -8.42
C ARG A 591 19.05 25.44 -7.01
N GLN A 592 19.87 25.82 -6.02
CA GLN A 592 19.43 25.93 -4.63
C GLN A 592 18.37 27.03 -4.49
N GLN A 593 18.56 28.15 -5.20
CA GLN A 593 17.57 29.22 -5.25
C GLN A 593 16.26 28.78 -5.91
N LEU A 594 16.31 27.99 -7.00
CA LEU A 594 15.11 27.41 -7.63
C LEU A 594 14.32 26.53 -6.65
N ARG A 595 14.99 25.61 -5.94
CA ARG A 595 14.35 24.75 -4.92
C ARG A 595 13.75 25.57 -3.79
N LYS A 596 14.49 26.56 -3.30
CA LYS A 596 14.05 27.46 -2.22
C LYS A 596 12.85 28.33 -2.63
N TRP A 597 12.74 28.68 -3.91
CA TRP A 597 11.56 29.39 -4.41
C TRP A 597 10.34 28.49 -4.39
N CYS A 598 10.41 27.31 -4.98
CA CYS A 598 9.29 26.37 -5.00
C CYS A 598 8.88 25.89 -3.60
N SER A 599 9.82 25.75 -2.66
CA SER A 599 9.51 25.32 -1.29
C SER A 599 8.73 26.36 -0.46
N LYS A 600 8.62 27.60 -0.94
CA LYS A 600 7.77 28.64 -0.31
C LYS A 600 6.30 28.50 -0.65
N TYR A 601 5.98 27.73 -1.68
CA TYR A 601 4.66 27.63 -2.25
C TYR A 601 4.12 26.22 -2.08
N THR A 602 2.84 26.13 -1.76
CA THR A 602 2.10 24.86 -1.78
C THR A 602 2.00 24.33 -3.22
N ALA A 603 1.77 23.03 -3.39
CA ALA A 603 1.61 22.42 -4.72
C ALA A 603 0.50 23.08 -5.57
N ILE A 604 -0.47 23.67 -4.91
CA ILE A 604 -1.66 24.29 -5.50
C ILE A 604 -1.35 25.70 -5.99
N GLU A 605 -0.52 26.43 -5.25
CA GLU A 605 0.04 27.71 -5.71
C GLU A 605 0.86 27.48 -6.97
N LEU A 606 1.63 26.39 -7.00
CA LEU A 606 2.38 25.97 -8.18
C LEU A 606 1.50 25.39 -9.30
N ALA A 607 0.22 25.10 -9.07
CA ALA A 607 -0.66 24.52 -10.09
C ALA A 607 -0.86 25.46 -11.29
N VAL A 608 -0.67 26.78 -11.11
CA VAL A 608 -0.60 27.75 -12.21
C VAL A 608 0.50 27.42 -13.23
N PHE A 609 1.50 26.63 -12.83
CA PHE A 609 2.57 26.12 -13.68
C PHE A 609 2.44 24.63 -14.01
N SER A 610 1.34 23.96 -13.69
CA SER A 610 1.17 22.54 -14.02
C SER A 610 1.41 22.23 -15.51
N THR A 611 1.91 21.04 -15.83
CA THR A 611 2.15 20.57 -17.22
C THR A 611 0.91 20.03 -17.91
N THR A 612 -0.06 19.49 -17.17
CA THR A 612 -1.33 19.03 -17.73
C THR A 612 -2.26 20.21 -17.98
N LYS A 613 -2.91 20.22 -19.14
CA LYS A 613 -3.88 21.24 -19.53
C LYS A 613 -5.16 21.08 -18.70
N SER A 614 -5.30 21.85 -17.63
CA SER A 614 -6.63 22.16 -17.11
C SER A 614 -7.23 23.22 -18.03
N ASP A 615 -8.43 23.01 -18.57
CA ASP A 615 -9.11 24.02 -19.40
C ASP A 615 -9.41 25.27 -18.54
N ARG A 616 -8.49 26.23 -18.46
CA ARG A 616 -8.39 27.29 -17.44
C ARG A 616 -9.42 28.40 -17.48
N ARG A 617 -10.46 28.31 -18.29
CA ARG A 617 -11.69 28.97 -17.85
C ARG A 617 -11.93 28.41 -16.47
N VAL A 618 -11.96 29.25 -15.44
CA VAL A 618 -12.35 28.81 -14.10
C VAL A 618 -13.74 28.26 -14.28
N ARG A 619 -13.82 26.96 -14.56
CA ARG A 619 -15.02 26.21 -14.53
C ARG A 619 -15.16 25.97 -13.05
N ALA A 620 -15.86 26.94 -12.45
CA ALA A 620 -16.45 26.72 -11.16
C ALA A 620 -17.01 25.30 -11.18
N LEU A 621 -16.78 24.59 -10.09
CA LEU A 621 -17.43 23.30 -9.89
C LEU A 621 -18.93 23.61 -9.97
N THR A 622 -19.55 23.10 -11.03
CA THR A 622 -20.87 23.52 -11.49
C THR A 622 -21.92 22.48 -11.18
N SER A 623 -21.53 21.20 -11.18
CA SER A 623 -22.37 20.11 -10.69
C SER A 623 -22.16 19.88 -9.20
N ASP A 624 -23.17 19.31 -8.55
CA ASP A 624 -23.11 18.92 -7.14
C ASP A 624 -21.98 17.90 -6.88
N THR A 625 -21.83 16.94 -7.79
CA THR A 625 -20.76 15.95 -7.81
C THR A 625 -19.37 16.59 -7.89
N GLU A 626 -19.20 17.60 -8.73
CA GLU A 626 -17.98 18.38 -8.81
C GLU A 626 -17.68 19.12 -7.51
N LEU A 627 -18.69 19.74 -6.89
CA LEU A 627 -18.52 20.50 -5.65
C LEU A 627 -18.04 19.59 -4.50
N LYS A 628 -18.65 18.42 -4.36
CA LYS A 628 -18.32 17.35 -3.41
C LYS A 628 -16.94 16.75 -3.65
N LEU A 629 -16.62 16.48 -4.92
CA LEU A 629 -15.30 16.04 -5.33
C LEU A 629 -14.23 17.07 -4.95
N GLY A 630 -14.54 18.35 -5.10
CA GLY A 630 -13.67 19.43 -4.66
C GLY A 630 -13.45 19.49 -3.15
N GLU A 631 -14.44 19.16 -2.32
CA GLU A 631 -14.29 19.12 -0.85
C GLU A 631 -13.47 17.93 -0.38
N ALA A 632 -13.76 16.73 -0.91
CA ALA A 632 -13.00 15.52 -0.59
C ALA A 632 -11.51 15.69 -0.91
N ILE A 633 -11.20 16.31 -2.05
CA ILE A 633 -9.83 16.61 -2.47
C ILE A 633 -9.19 17.65 -1.57
N SER A 634 -9.93 18.69 -1.17
CA SER A 634 -9.48 19.70 -0.20
C SER A 634 -9.02 19.05 1.10
N THR A 635 -9.78 18.07 1.61
CA THR A 635 -9.49 17.35 2.84
C THR A 635 -8.27 16.43 2.72
N ILE A 636 -8.23 15.57 1.68
CA ILE A 636 -7.19 14.56 1.51
C ILE A 636 -5.84 15.19 1.15
N LEU A 637 -5.84 16.14 0.22
CA LEU A 637 -4.60 16.78 -0.26
C LEU A 637 -4.24 18.05 0.51
N ARG A 638 -5.07 18.44 1.51
CA ARG A 638 -4.92 19.67 2.31
C ARG A 638 -4.81 20.94 1.44
N VAL A 639 -5.65 20.98 0.41
CA VAL A 639 -5.70 22.04 -0.60
C VAL A 639 -6.84 23.01 -0.29
N PRO A 640 -6.65 24.34 -0.23
CA PRO A 640 -7.77 25.26 -0.02
C PRO A 640 -8.83 25.11 -1.11
N ARG A 641 -10.08 24.94 -0.69
CA ARG A 641 -11.25 24.67 -1.55
C ARG A 641 -11.43 25.67 -2.70
N GLN A 642 -11.02 26.92 -2.49
CA GLN A 642 -11.10 28.02 -3.47
C GLN A 642 -10.17 27.83 -4.67
N ARG A 643 -9.17 26.94 -4.54
CA ARG A 643 -8.21 26.63 -5.59
C ARG A 643 -8.51 25.32 -6.34
N ILE A 644 -9.69 24.72 -6.09
CA ILE A 644 -10.15 23.50 -6.75
C ILE A 644 -11.30 23.84 -7.71
N HIS A 645 -11.14 23.42 -8.95
CA HIS A 645 -12.00 23.75 -10.09
C HIS A 645 -12.34 22.49 -10.90
N GLY A 646 -13.40 22.49 -11.72
CA GLY A 646 -13.85 21.28 -12.43
C GLY A 646 -12.81 20.74 -13.42
N ASN A 647 -12.02 21.61 -14.01
CA ASN A 647 -10.88 21.27 -14.85
C ASN A 647 -9.62 20.83 -14.07
N SER A 648 -9.65 20.75 -12.73
CA SER A 648 -8.47 20.38 -11.95
C SER A 648 -8.11 18.91 -12.17
N VAL A 649 -6.84 18.58 -12.07
CA VAL A 649 -6.36 17.19 -12.23
C VAL A 649 -5.86 16.71 -10.88
N PHE A 650 -6.33 15.55 -10.42
CA PHE A 650 -6.05 15.05 -9.08
C PHE A 650 -4.54 14.94 -8.78
N THR A 651 -3.77 14.45 -9.75
CA THR A 651 -2.31 14.30 -9.64
C THR A 651 -1.57 15.64 -9.59
N VAL A 652 -2.11 16.67 -10.24
CA VAL A 652 -1.54 18.03 -10.23
C VAL A 652 -1.74 18.73 -8.89
N LEU A 653 -2.85 18.43 -8.23
CA LEU A 653 -3.13 18.95 -6.88
C LEU A 653 -2.27 18.27 -5.81
N GLY A 654 -1.40 17.32 -6.20
CA GLY A 654 -0.51 16.58 -5.30
C GLY A 654 -0.99 15.17 -4.96
N GLY A 655 -2.01 14.67 -5.65
CA GLY A 655 -2.54 13.31 -5.47
C GLY A 655 -1.68 12.22 -6.12
N ASP A 656 -1.60 11.07 -5.48
CA ASP A 656 -0.97 9.85 -6.00
C ASP A 656 -1.89 8.63 -5.82
N SER A 657 -1.44 7.43 -6.16
CA SER A 657 -2.26 6.22 -6.03
C SER A 657 -2.70 5.92 -4.59
N LEU A 658 -1.95 6.37 -3.57
CA LEU A 658 -2.33 6.23 -2.17
C LEU A 658 -3.36 7.28 -1.76
N ALA A 659 -3.14 8.53 -2.16
CA ALA A 659 -4.12 9.60 -1.99
C ALA A 659 -5.40 9.31 -2.79
N ALA A 660 -5.31 8.59 -3.91
CA ALA A 660 -6.47 8.14 -4.68
C ALA A 660 -7.29 7.10 -3.92
N ILE A 661 -6.63 6.19 -3.18
CA ILE A 661 -7.32 5.28 -2.25
C ILE A 661 -8.03 6.05 -1.15
N GLN A 662 -7.35 7.04 -0.55
CA GLN A 662 -7.93 7.90 0.50
C GLN A 662 -9.07 8.77 -0.05
N LEU A 663 -8.91 9.32 -1.25
CA LEU A 663 -9.93 10.10 -1.94
C LEU A 663 -11.15 9.24 -2.28
N SER A 664 -10.96 8.01 -2.77
CA SER A 664 -12.04 7.05 -2.99
C SER A 664 -12.79 6.70 -1.71
N GLN A 665 -12.15 6.77 -0.55
CA GLN A 665 -12.80 6.59 0.75
C GLN A 665 -13.54 7.87 1.18
N GLU A 666 -12.97 9.05 0.93
CA GLU A 666 -13.57 10.34 1.25
C GLU A 666 -14.78 10.68 0.36
N LEU A 667 -14.71 10.40 -0.94
CA LEU A 667 -15.80 10.63 -1.89
C LEU A 667 -17.07 9.87 -1.53
N ARG A 668 -16.92 8.69 -0.90
CA ARG A 668 -18.06 7.92 -0.40
C ARG A 668 -18.84 8.68 0.67
N LYS A 669 -18.17 9.50 1.48
CA LYS A 669 -18.84 10.35 2.49
C LYS A 669 -19.70 11.42 1.84
N HIS A 670 -19.38 11.83 0.62
CA HIS A 670 -20.19 12.76 -0.17
C HIS A 670 -21.21 12.05 -1.09
N GLY A 671 -21.40 10.73 -0.94
CA GLY A 671 -22.33 9.92 -1.73
C GLY A 671 -21.85 9.62 -3.16
N LEU A 672 -20.53 9.67 -3.41
CA LEU A 672 -19.92 9.42 -4.71
C LEU A 672 -19.04 8.15 -4.65
N ALA A 673 -19.24 7.21 -5.59
CA ALA A 673 -18.52 5.95 -5.63
C ALA A 673 -17.44 5.95 -6.73
N ALA A 674 -16.18 6.18 -6.35
CA ALA A 674 -15.03 6.10 -7.27
C ALA A 674 -14.03 5.02 -6.81
N SER A 675 -13.54 4.17 -7.69
CA SER A 675 -12.37 3.34 -7.39
C SER A 675 -11.08 4.17 -7.45
N PRO A 676 -9.99 3.74 -6.78
CA PRO A 676 -8.72 4.45 -6.86
C PRO A 676 -8.17 4.49 -8.30
N ALA A 677 -8.51 3.49 -9.11
CA ALA A 677 -8.18 3.45 -10.53
C ALA A 677 -8.95 4.51 -11.32
N ASP A 678 -10.23 4.74 -11.00
CA ASP A 678 -11.04 5.77 -11.65
C ASP A 678 -10.46 7.16 -11.37
N VAL A 679 -10.13 7.44 -10.10
CA VAL A 679 -9.53 8.70 -9.66
C VAL A 679 -8.21 9.02 -10.38
N VAL A 680 -7.35 8.02 -10.57
CA VAL A 680 -6.04 8.19 -11.23
C VAL A 680 -6.16 8.27 -12.75
N ARG A 681 -7.14 7.58 -13.34
CA ARG A 681 -7.34 7.53 -14.79
C ARG A 681 -8.14 8.71 -15.34
N SER A 682 -8.93 9.40 -14.50
CA SER A 682 -9.71 10.56 -14.94
C SER A 682 -8.82 11.71 -15.39
N GLU A 683 -9.18 12.31 -16.54
CA GLU A 683 -8.41 13.42 -17.12
C GLU A 683 -8.49 14.70 -16.28
N ASN A 684 -9.60 14.92 -15.58
CA ASN A 684 -9.84 16.03 -14.67
C ASN A 684 -11.07 15.75 -13.77
N LEU A 685 -11.34 16.63 -12.80
CA LEU A 685 -12.44 16.48 -11.85
C LEU A 685 -13.83 16.50 -12.52
N ALA A 686 -13.98 17.19 -13.64
CA ALA A 686 -15.22 17.22 -14.41
C ALA A 686 -15.50 15.87 -15.05
N THR A 687 -14.51 15.27 -15.70
CA THR A 687 -14.64 13.94 -16.30
C THR A 687 -14.83 12.84 -15.24
N LEU A 688 -14.18 12.99 -14.07
CA LEU A 688 -14.42 12.12 -12.93
C LEU A 688 -15.86 12.31 -12.43
N ALA A 689 -16.33 13.55 -12.31
CA ALA A 689 -17.71 13.85 -11.92
C ALA A 689 -18.73 13.33 -12.94
N GLU A 690 -18.51 13.48 -14.24
CA GLU A 690 -19.37 12.95 -15.30
C GLU A 690 -19.44 11.41 -15.25
N ALA A 691 -18.31 10.73 -15.02
CA ALA A 691 -18.31 9.28 -14.82
C ALA A 691 -19.07 8.87 -13.55
N LEU A 692 -18.95 9.67 -12.48
CA LEU A 692 -19.70 9.49 -11.24
C LEU A 692 -21.20 9.84 -11.39
N ASP A 693 -21.56 10.70 -12.34
CA ASP A 693 -22.92 11.10 -12.68
C ASP A 693 -23.61 10.08 -13.61
N LEU A 694 -22.85 9.42 -14.51
CA LEU A 694 -23.31 8.32 -15.36
C LEU A 694 -23.49 7.00 -14.58
N THR A 695 -22.82 6.89 -13.44
CA THR A 695 -23.12 5.88 -12.44
C THR A 695 -24.34 6.39 -11.66
N PRO A 696 -25.48 5.67 -11.62
CA PRO A 696 -26.69 6.21 -10.98
C PRO A 696 -26.34 6.68 -9.55
N PRO A 697 -26.62 7.96 -9.20
CA PRO A 697 -26.24 8.48 -7.90
C PRO A 697 -26.82 7.59 -6.82
N VAL A 698 -26.05 7.37 -5.76
CA VAL A 698 -26.58 6.78 -4.51
C VAL A 698 -27.66 7.71 -3.90
N ASN A 699 -27.84 8.91 -4.47
CA ASN A 699 -28.54 10.07 -3.94
C ASN A 699 -29.69 10.59 -4.84
N GLU A 700 -30.66 9.79 -5.23
CA GLU A 700 -32.02 10.38 -5.34
C GLU A 700 -32.60 10.43 -3.93
N PRO A 701 -32.70 11.60 -3.27
CA PRO A 701 -33.32 11.70 -1.97
C PRO A 701 -34.79 11.26 -2.06
N ILE A 702 -35.21 10.36 -1.18
CA ILE A 702 -36.60 9.86 -1.14
C ILE A 702 -37.46 10.72 -0.20
N VAL A 703 -36.87 11.52 0.70
CA VAL A 703 -37.59 11.98 1.90
C VAL A 703 -37.33 13.46 2.21
N SER A 704 -38.30 14.31 1.85
CA SER A 704 -38.49 15.59 2.52
C SER A 704 -39.13 15.34 3.88
N ILE A 705 -38.42 15.61 4.98
CA ILE A 705 -38.97 15.55 6.36
C ILE A 705 -39.65 16.89 6.71
N GLN A 706 -40.24 17.59 5.73
CA GLN A 706 -41.02 18.81 6.01
C GLN A 706 -42.40 18.42 6.55
N GLY A 707 -42.53 18.43 7.87
CA GLY A 707 -43.78 18.17 8.59
C GLY A 707 -43.64 17.68 10.04
N ALA A 708 -42.41 17.51 10.55
CA ALA A 708 -42.09 16.94 11.87
C ALA A 708 -42.35 17.87 13.08
N GLU A 709 -43.42 18.67 13.07
CA GLU A 709 -43.85 19.47 14.25
C GLU A 709 -44.69 18.67 15.25
N ARG A 710 -44.86 17.35 15.05
CA ARG A 710 -45.62 16.50 15.96
C ARG A 710 -44.69 15.63 16.79
N VAL A 711 -44.99 15.56 18.09
CA VAL A 711 -44.41 14.61 19.08
C VAL A 711 -44.55 13.14 18.61
N ILE A 712 -45.38 12.87 17.60
CA ILE A 712 -45.77 11.55 17.10
C ILE A 712 -45.75 11.53 15.57
N GLU A 713 -45.12 10.52 14.98
CA GLU A 713 -45.12 10.34 13.52
C GLU A 713 -45.84 9.07 13.02
N ASP A 714 -46.42 8.26 13.91
CA ASP A 714 -47.41 7.25 13.53
C ASP A 714 -48.83 7.85 13.60
N ARG A 715 -49.51 7.98 12.45
CA ARG A 715 -50.85 8.60 12.33
C ARG A 715 -51.94 7.84 13.11
N ASN A 716 -51.68 6.59 13.51
CA ASN A 716 -52.62 5.76 14.26
C ASN A 716 -52.31 5.67 15.76
N LEU A 717 -51.21 6.28 16.24
CA LEU A 717 -50.78 6.19 17.64
C LEU A 717 -51.33 7.35 18.50
N ASN A 718 -51.86 7.03 19.68
CA ASN A 718 -52.24 8.03 20.67
C ASN A 718 -51.16 8.21 21.76
N ALA A 719 -50.29 9.22 21.61
CA ALA A 719 -49.20 9.43 22.58
C ALA A 719 -49.65 9.85 23.97
N GLU A 720 -50.82 10.46 24.15
CA GLU A 720 -51.28 10.81 25.49
C GLU A 720 -51.42 9.55 26.37
N ILE A 721 -51.79 8.42 25.75
CA ILE A 721 -51.86 7.13 26.44
C ILE A 721 -50.46 6.62 26.81
N VAL A 722 -49.50 6.70 25.86
CA VAL A 722 -48.10 6.28 26.08
C VAL A 722 -47.44 7.13 27.17
N LEU A 723 -47.56 8.45 27.08
CA LEU A 723 -47.01 9.40 28.06
C LEU A 723 -47.62 9.20 29.45
N ARG A 724 -48.94 9.02 29.54
CA ARG A 724 -49.63 8.76 30.82
C ARG A 724 -49.19 7.44 31.44
N TYR A 725 -48.98 6.40 30.63
CA TYR A 725 -48.49 5.09 31.10
C TYR A 725 -47.07 5.21 31.68
N LEU A 726 -46.18 5.89 30.96
CA LEU A 726 -44.79 6.13 31.36
C LEU A 726 -44.64 7.19 32.48
N LYS A 727 -45.73 7.87 32.85
CA LYS A 727 -45.75 9.00 33.79
C LYS A 727 -44.85 10.16 33.34
N LEU A 728 -44.78 10.39 32.03
CA LEU A 728 -44.06 11.49 31.40
C LEU A 728 -45.04 12.58 30.95
N THR A 729 -44.55 13.81 30.90
CA THR A 729 -45.26 14.93 30.27
C THR A 729 -44.70 15.22 28.88
N ALA A 730 -45.48 15.89 28.03
CA ALA A 730 -45.08 16.14 26.64
C ALA A 730 -43.79 16.99 26.52
N ASP A 731 -43.52 17.87 27.49
CA ASP A 731 -42.30 18.68 27.57
C ASP A 731 -41.04 17.89 27.97
N GLN A 732 -41.19 16.65 28.45
CA GLN A 732 -40.06 15.77 28.76
C GLN A 732 -39.64 14.89 27.58
N VAL A 733 -40.44 14.85 26.50
CA VAL A 733 -40.24 13.97 25.36
C VAL A 733 -39.95 14.80 24.11
N GLU A 734 -38.88 14.46 23.42
CA GLU A 734 -38.53 15.05 22.13
C GLU A 734 -39.45 14.50 21.04
N THR A 735 -39.55 13.17 20.94
CA THR A 735 -40.39 12.50 19.96
C THR A 735 -40.65 11.04 20.33
N ILE A 736 -41.73 10.46 19.79
CA ILE A 736 -42.06 9.04 19.88
C ILE A 736 -42.07 8.46 18.47
N LEU A 737 -41.22 7.45 18.25
CA LEU A 737 -41.06 6.78 16.96
C LEU A 737 -41.35 5.27 17.07
N PRO A 738 -41.78 4.62 15.99
CA PRO A 738 -41.70 3.17 15.90
C PRO A 738 -40.24 2.71 16.03
N THR A 739 -40.02 1.49 16.50
CA THR A 739 -38.69 0.89 16.50
C THR A 739 -38.37 0.29 15.12
N THR A 740 -37.09 0.24 14.75
CA THR A 740 -36.65 -0.67 13.69
C THR A 740 -36.86 -2.11 14.13
N ASP A 741 -36.93 -3.05 13.18
CA ASP A 741 -37.08 -4.46 13.52
C ASP A 741 -35.93 -4.98 14.41
N SER A 742 -34.69 -4.53 14.14
CA SER A 742 -33.53 -4.81 14.98
C SER A 742 -33.68 -4.28 16.41
N GLN A 743 -34.15 -3.04 16.59
CA GLN A 743 -34.44 -2.47 17.91
C GLN A 743 -35.55 -3.25 18.64
N SER A 744 -36.66 -3.54 17.95
CA SER A 744 -37.77 -4.31 18.50
C SER A 744 -37.30 -5.68 18.98
N ARG A 745 -36.56 -6.41 18.13
CA ARG A 745 -35.99 -7.74 18.44
C ARG A 745 -35.09 -7.69 19.66
N ALA A 746 -34.15 -6.75 19.71
CA ALA A 746 -33.21 -6.61 20.82
C ALA A 746 -33.92 -6.32 22.16
N ILE A 747 -34.97 -5.48 22.16
CA ILE A 747 -35.75 -5.20 23.36
C ILE A 747 -36.58 -6.41 23.80
N GLU A 748 -37.24 -7.10 22.86
CA GLU A 748 -38.03 -8.30 23.15
C GLU A 748 -37.19 -9.40 23.80
N LEU A 749 -35.98 -9.62 23.28
CA LEU A 749 -35.04 -10.59 23.83
C LEU A 749 -34.40 -10.09 25.14
N GLY A 750 -34.16 -8.79 25.25
CA GLY A 750 -33.64 -8.14 26.45
C GLY A 750 -34.58 -8.23 27.64
N ILE A 751 -35.89 -8.19 27.45
CA ILE A 751 -36.84 -8.32 28.57
C ILE A 751 -37.13 -9.78 28.96
N GLY A 752 -36.79 -10.74 28.10
CA GLY A 752 -36.96 -12.17 28.33
C GLY A 752 -36.19 -12.72 29.54
N PRO A 753 -36.41 -13.98 29.94
CA PRO A 753 -35.78 -14.58 31.11
C PRO A 753 -34.24 -14.55 31.04
N GLU A 754 -33.69 -14.75 29.84
CA GLU A 754 -32.23 -14.78 29.60
C GLU A 754 -31.59 -13.39 29.49
N LYS A 755 -32.39 -12.33 29.30
CA LYS A 755 -31.94 -10.94 29.06
C LYS A 755 -30.91 -10.81 27.94
N CYS A 756 -31.12 -11.51 26.82
CA CYS A 756 -30.23 -11.45 25.66
C CYS A 756 -30.17 -10.03 25.07
N PHE A 757 -29.11 -9.67 24.34
CA PHE A 757 -28.95 -8.33 23.74
C PHE A 757 -28.89 -7.16 24.75
N VAL A 758 -28.55 -7.45 26.01
CA VAL A 758 -28.16 -6.46 27.02
C VAL A 758 -26.69 -6.67 27.34
N TYR A 759 -25.90 -5.60 27.21
CA TYR A 759 -24.44 -5.65 27.28
C TYR A 759 -23.92 -4.78 28.40
N HIS A 760 -22.88 -5.26 29.08
CA HIS A 760 -22.17 -4.51 30.12
C HIS A 760 -20.71 -4.33 29.71
N PHE A 761 -20.29 -3.09 29.54
CA PHE A 761 -18.91 -2.72 29.19
C PHE A 761 -18.18 -2.24 30.44
N ALA A 762 -17.19 -3.00 30.91
CA ALA A 762 -16.32 -2.60 32.00
C ALA A 762 -15.13 -1.79 31.46
N LEU A 763 -15.11 -0.50 31.81
CA LEU A 763 -14.09 0.49 31.49
C LEU A 763 -13.10 0.58 32.66
N ARG A 764 -11.98 -0.14 32.59
CA ARG A 764 -11.00 -0.24 33.67
C ARG A 764 -9.87 0.76 33.50
N PHE A 765 -9.57 1.51 34.54
CA PHE A 765 -8.58 2.59 34.49
C PHE A 765 -7.18 2.10 34.87
N GLN A 766 -6.19 2.44 34.05
CA GLN A 766 -4.76 2.29 34.32
C GLN A 766 -4.11 3.67 34.35
N GLY A 767 -3.96 4.23 35.55
CA GLY A 767 -3.47 5.59 35.78
C GLY A 767 -4.45 6.43 36.60
N ASP A 768 -4.15 7.72 36.73
CA ASP A 768 -4.97 8.65 37.53
C ASP A 768 -6.14 9.21 36.71
N ILE A 769 -7.32 9.26 37.32
CA ILE A 769 -8.55 9.81 36.74
C ILE A 769 -9.10 10.90 37.67
N GLU A 770 -9.36 12.07 37.11
CA GLU A 770 -10.11 13.13 37.79
C GLU A 770 -11.61 12.84 37.77
N MET A 771 -12.21 12.74 38.97
CA MET A 771 -13.58 12.26 39.17
C MET A 771 -14.66 13.25 38.75
N SER A 772 -14.54 14.52 39.15
CA SER A 772 -15.43 15.61 38.72
C SER A 772 -15.54 15.66 37.20
N ARG A 773 -14.40 15.52 36.54
CA ARG A 773 -14.28 15.53 35.09
C ARG A 773 -14.89 14.28 34.46
N LEU A 774 -14.70 13.10 35.04
CA LEU A 774 -15.29 11.86 34.55
C LEU A 774 -16.82 11.95 34.58
N VAL A 775 -17.40 12.33 35.72
CA VAL A 775 -18.86 12.46 35.88
C VAL A 775 -19.44 13.46 34.90
N SER A 776 -18.81 14.63 34.75
CA SER A 776 -19.22 15.62 33.75
C SER A 776 -19.13 15.09 32.32
N SER A 777 -18.11 14.29 32.02
CA SER A 777 -17.91 13.72 30.68
C SER A 777 -18.96 12.66 30.34
N LEU A 778 -19.37 11.85 31.32
CA LEU A 778 -20.45 10.88 31.15
C LEU A 778 -21.79 11.58 30.90
N GLN A 779 -22.09 12.67 31.62
CA GLN A 779 -23.27 13.50 31.36
C GLN A 779 -23.24 14.06 29.93
N SER A 780 -22.14 14.69 29.52
CA SER A 780 -22.00 15.22 28.17
C SER A 780 -22.07 14.15 27.08
N LEU A 781 -21.67 12.91 27.38
CA LEU A 781 -21.82 11.77 26.47
C LEU A 781 -23.29 11.42 26.25
N VAL A 782 -24.09 11.36 27.33
CA VAL A 782 -25.54 11.11 27.27
C VAL A 782 -26.27 12.24 26.53
N ASP A 783 -25.93 13.50 26.82
CA ASP A 783 -26.55 14.66 26.19
C ASP A 783 -26.28 14.71 24.68
N ARG A 784 -25.08 14.27 24.26
CA ARG A 784 -24.60 14.33 22.89
C ARG A 784 -25.34 13.39 21.94
N HIS A 785 -25.80 12.24 22.43
CA HIS A 785 -26.37 11.17 21.59
C HIS A 785 -27.77 10.79 22.08
N ASP A 786 -28.81 11.18 21.32
CA ASP A 786 -30.22 10.89 21.62
C ASP A 786 -30.52 9.43 21.95
N ILE A 787 -29.86 8.48 21.28
CA ILE A 787 -30.04 7.05 21.51
C ILE A 787 -29.67 6.62 22.95
N LEU A 788 -28.75 7.33 23.62
CA LEU A 788 -28.37 7.07 25.01
C LEU A 788 -29.39 7.60 26.01
N ARG A 789 -30.28 8.52 25.59
CA ARG A 789 -31.42 9.04 26.37
C ARG A 789 -32.77 8.53 25.87
N THR A 790 -32.76 7.47 25.06
CA THR A 790 -33.96 6.82 24.51
C THR A 790 -34.40 5.65 25.39
N LEU A 791 -35.67 5.63 25.79
CA LEU A 791 -36.29 4.46 26.42
C LEU A 791 -37.20 3.72 25.45
N PHE A 792 -37.52 2.46 25.78
CA PHE A 792 -38.37 1.61 24.96
C PHE A 792 -39.59 1.15 25.75
N THR A 793 -40.76 1.22 25.12
CA THR A 793 -42.06 0.88 25.76
C THR A 793 -42.93 0.05 24.85
N ARG A 794 -43.83 -0.77 25.42
CA ARG A 794 -44.77 -1.60 24.66
C ARG A 794 -46.14 -0.92 24.61
N HIS A 795 -46.65 -0.70 23.40
CA HIS A 795 -47.98 -0.16 23.16
C HIS A 795 -48.67 -0.90 22.02
N GLU A 796 -49.91 -1.35 22.23
CA GLU A 796 -50.72 -2.07 21.22
C GLU A 796 -49.98 -3.23 20.53
N GLY A 797 -49.17 -3.98 21.30
CA GLY A 797 -48.41 -5.13 20.79
C GLY A 797 -47.11 -4.77 20.06
N ARG A 798 -46.77 -3.49 19.90
CA ARG A 798 -45.54 -3.00 19.27
C ARG A 798 -44.59 -2.39 20.31
N ILE A 799 -43.29 -2.38 20.02
CA ILE A 799 -42.30 -1.63 20.81
C ILE A 799 -42.06 -0.28 20.15
N LEU A 800 -42.13 0.78 20.94
CA LEU A 800 -41.87 2.15 20.54
C LEU A 800 -40.59 2.65 21.20
N GLN A 801 -39.90 3.56 20.53
CA GLN A 801 -38.78 4.31 21.10
C GLN A 801 -39.24 5.72 21.47
N VAL A 802 -39.00 6.10 22.72
CA VAL A 802 -39.36 7.39 23.29
C VAL A 802 -38.07 8.12 23.61
N ILE A 803 -37.80 9.19 22.86
CA ILE A 803 -36.59 10.00 22.99
C ILE A 803 -36.88 11.11 23.99
N LEU A 804 -36.16 11.15 25.12
CA LEU A 804 -36.36 12.13 26.20
C LEU A 804 -35.56 13.40 25.93
N ASN A 805 -36.12 14.60 26.10
CA ASN A 805 -35.39 15.87 25.85
C ASN A 805 -34.08 15.96 26.64
N GLU A 806 -34.10 15.55 27.90
CA GLU A 806 -32.95 15.52 28.79
C GLU A 806 -32.97 14.25 29.63
N LEU A 807 -31.79 13.73 29.96
CA LEU A 807 -31.63 12.64 30.91
C LEU A 807 -30.47 12.96 31.85
N GLN A 808 -30.76 13.10 33.13
CA GLN A 808 -29.69 13.14 34.14
C GLN A 808 -28.94 11.81 34.09
N CYS A 809 -27.62 11.87 33.89
CA CYS A 809 -26.75 10.71 33.71
C CYS A 809 -27.01 9.69 34.82
N PRO A 810 -27.52 8.49 34.49
CA PRO A 810 -27.89 7.48 35.47
C PRO A 810 -26.62 6.77 35.98
N LEU A 811 -25.92 7.43 36.92
CA LEU A 811 -24.67 6.98 37.51
C LEU A 811 -24.86 6.58 38.98
N ASP A 812 -24.67 5.29 39.27
CA ASP A 812 -24.61 4.78 40.64
C ASP A 812 -23.15 4.62 41.08
N SER A 813 -22.84 4.90 42.35
CA SER A 813 -21.52 4.63 42.93
C SER A 813 -21.54 3.36 43.79
N ARG A 814 -20.54 2.49 43.64
CA ARG A 814 -20.35 1.29 44.45
C ARG A 814 -18.92 1.23 45.00
N ALA A 815 -18.82 1.17 46.32
CA ALA A 815 -17.56 0.87 47.00
C ALA A 815 -17.37 -0.65 47.06
N ILE A 816 -16.15 -1.10 46.77
CA ILE A 816 -15.72 -2.49 46.80
C ILE A 816 -14.70 -2.63 47.93
N GLU A 817 -14.88 -3.61 48.81
CA GLU A 817 -13.97 -3.85 49.93
C GLU A 817 -12.62 -4.41 49.45
N ALA A 818 -11.53 -4.09 50.16
CA ALA A 818 -10.19 -4.58 49.87
C ALA A 818 -10.11 -6.10 50.12
N GLY A 819 -10.40 -6.88 49.08
CA GLY A 819 -10.47 -8.34 49.12
C GLY A 819 -11.45 -8.92 48.09
N ASP A 820 -12.45 -8.14 47.70
CA ASP A 820 -13.43 -8.49 46.67
C ASP A 820 -12.89 -8.22 45.26
N LEU A 821 -13.21 -9.11 44.32
CA LEU A 821 -12.83 -8.98 42.91
C LEU A 821 -13.82 -8.07 42.19
N ILE A 822 -13.32 -7.02 41.53
CA ILE A 822 -14.11 -6.13 40.64
C ILE A 822 -14.97 -6.99 39.68
N ASP A 823 -14.41 -8.07 39.15
CA ASP A 823 -15.04 -8.97 38.19
C ASP A 823 -16.32 -9.63 38.74
N GLU A 824 -16.33 -9.97 40.03
CA GLU A 824 -17.51 -10.53 40.69
C GLU A 824 -18.61 -9.48 40.82
N THR A 825 -18.26 -8.24 41.16
CA THR A 825 -19.20 -7.12 41.20
C THR A 825 -19.79 -6.83 39.82
N VAL A 826 -18.96 -6.85 38.75
CA VAL A 826 -19.46 -6.66 37.38
C VAL A 826 -20.42 -7.79 37.00
N ARG A 827 -20.09 -9.05 37.31
CA ARG A 827 -21.01 -10.19 37.09
C ARG A 827 -22.33 -10.01 37.83
N GLN A 828 -22.31 -9.63 39.11
CA GLN A 828 -23.54 -9.38 39.88
C GLN A 828 -24.40 -8.28 39.25
N ILE A 829 -23.81 -7.14 38.86
CA ILE A 829 -24.51 -6.05 38.15
C ILE A 829 -25.20 -6.60 36.89
N SER A 830 -24.50 -7.45 36.13
CA SER A 830 -24.99 -7.96 34.85
C SER A 830 -26.22 -8.87 34.95
N THR A 831 -26.60 -9.38 36.14
CA THR A 831 -27.60 -10.47 36.29
C THR A 831 -29.07 -10.05 36.29
N SER A 832 -29.46 -8.80 36.57
CA SER A 832 -30.89 -8.48 36.77
C SER A 832 -31.31 -7.02 36.52
N ASP A 833 -30.52 -6.24 35.81
CA ASP A 833 -30.65 -4.78 35.85
C ASP A 833 -31.46 -4.15 34.70
N PHE A 834 -31.86 -4.90 33.66
CA PHE A 834 -32.61 -4.36 32.50
C PHE A 834 -34.13 -4.60 32.58
N GLN A 835 -34.89 -3.53 32.38
CA GLN A 835 -36.35 -3.47 32.43
C GLN A 835 -36.90 -2.61 31.29
N LEU A 836 -38.11 -2.94 30.82
CA LEU A 836 -38.87 -2.10 29.88
C LEU A 836 -39.26 -0.78 30.58
N ASP A 837 -39.62 0.24 29.79
CA ASP A 837 -40.07 1.54 30.26
C ASP A 837 -39.00 2.34 31.03
N GLN A 838 -37.75 1.91 30.92
CA GLN A 838 -36.56 2.59 31.45
C GLN A 838 -35.52 2.77 30.35
N VAL A 839 -34.70 3.81 30.49
CA VAL A 839 -33.56 4.02 29.59
C VAL A 839 -32.56 2.88 29.81
N PRO A 840 -32.14 2.14 28.75
CA PRO A 840 -31.21 1.04 28.93
C PRO A 840 -29.80 1.52 29.33
N THR A 841 -29.38 2.72 28.93
CA THR A 841 -28.12 3.33 29.35
C THR A 841 -28.05 3.48 30.87
N LYS A 842 -27.06 2.85 31.50
CA LYS A 842 -26.79 2.99 32.94
C LYS A 842 -25.30 2.84 33.26
N PHE A 843 -24.80 3.65 34.18
CA PHE A 843 -23.39 3.65 34.60
C PHE A 843 -23.25 3.22 36.07
N TRP A 844 -22.22 2.46 36.39
CA TRP A 844 -21.76 2.20 37.76
C TRP A 844 -20.30 2.58 37.91
N LEU A 845 -20.01 3.51 38.81
CA LEU A 845 -18.65 3.82 39.23
C LEU A 845 -18.22 2.85 40.33
N LEU A 846 -17.20 2.04 40.04
CA LEU A 846 -16.62 1.09 40.98
C LEU A 846 -15.37 1.69 41.62
N SER A 847 -15.36 1.80 42.95
CA SER A 847 -14.24 2.35 43.72
C SER A 847 -13.71 1.34 44.73
N VAL A 848 -12.38 1.21 44.83
CA VAL A 848 -11.69 0.38 45.83
C VAL A 848 -10.88 1.31 46.72
N ASP A 849 -11.05 1.20 48.05
CA ASP A 849 -10.42 2.10 49.04
C ASP A 849 -10.66 3.59 48.78
N GLY A 850 -11.84 3.94 48.23
CA GLY A 850 -12.20 5.31 47.86
C GLY A 850 -11.58 5.83 46.56
N LEU A 851 -10.80 5.00 45.84
CA LEU A 851 -10.22 5.35 44.54
C LEU A 851 -11.01 4.72 43.38
N PRO A 852 -11.30 5.47 42.30
CA PRO A 852 -12.01 4.95 41.14
C PRO A 852 -11.16 3.91 40.41
N LYS A 853 -11.74 2.75 40.11
CA LYS A 853 -11.04 1.66 39.39
C LYS A 853 -11.70 1.28 38.07
N ALA A 854 -13.02 1.38 37.98
CA ALA A 854 -13.72 1.11 36.74
C ALA A 854 -15.05 1.86 36.65
N VAL A 855 -15.54 2.05 35.42
CA VAL A 855 -16.94 2.36 35.14
C VAL A 855 -17.55 1.20 34.38
N VAL A 856 -18.68 0.67 34.85
CA VAL A 856 -19.48 -0.29 34.08
C VAL A 856 -20.56 0.48 33.35
N LEU A 857 -20.69 0.30 32.04
CA LEU A 857 -21.73 0.87 31.20
C LEU A 857 -22.65 -0.25 30.70
N ARG A 858 -23.94 -0.19 31.05
CA ARG A 858 -24.96 -1.04 30.44
C ARG A 858 -25.55 -0.35 29.20
N LEU A 859 -25.66 -1.08 28.11
CA LEU A 859 -26.46 -0.71 26.93
C LEU A 859 -27.35 -1.87 26.48
N SER A 860 -28.47 -1.57 25.84
CA SER A 860 -29.17 -2.55 25.01
C SER A 860 -28.58 -2.53 23.59
N HIS A 861 -28.56 -3.65 22.89
CA HIS A 861 -28.23 -3.69 21.46
C HIS A 861 -29.23 -2.88 20.61
N ALA A 862 -30.38 -2.48 21.17
CA ALA A 862 -31.26 -1.47 20.60
C ALA A 862 -30.70 -0.04 20.67
N GLN A 863 -29.48 0.16 21.16
CA GLN A 863 -28.80 1.46 21.26
C GLN A 863 -27.45 1.52 20.54
N PHE A 864 -26.89 0.40 20.11
CA PHE A 864 -25.58 0.36 19.47
C PHE A 864 -25.44 -0.82 18.52
N ASP A 865 -24.37 -0.79 17.72
CA ASP A 865 -23.89 -1.89 16.90
C ASP A 865 -22.34 -1.92 16.93
N GLY A 866 -21.73 -2.91 16.27
CA GLY A 866 -20.27 -3.06 16.25
C GLY A 866 -19.52 -1.87 15.65
N ILE A 867 -20.13 -1.14 14.70
CA ILE A 867 -19.51 0.01 14.03
C ILE A 867 -19.52 1.24 14.96
N SER A 868 -20.55 1.39 15.79
CA SER A 868 -20.75 2.57 16.62
C SER A 868 -20.03 2.53 17.98
N LEU A 869 -19.61 1.36 18.47
CA LEU A 869 -18.85 1.24 19.73
C LEU A 869 -17.53 2.05 19.73
N PRO A 870 -16.66 1.99 18.71
CA PRO A 870 -15.47 2.83 18.65
C PRO A 870 -15.78 4.34 18.70
N LEU A 871 -16.92 4.77 18.13
CA LEU A 871 -17.37 6.16 18.14
C LEU A 871 -17.76 6.61 19.56
N LEU A 872 -18.43 5.73 20.31
CA LEU A 872 -18.77 5.95 21.71
C LEU A 872 -17.50 6.17 22.56
N TRP A 873 -16.50 5.30 22.40
CA TRP A 873 -15.22 5.40 23.13
C TRP A 873 -14.41 6.64 22.75
N ASN A 874 -14.38 6.99 21.46
CA ASN A 874 -13.75 8.22 20.99
C ASN A 874 -14.43 9.47 21.56
N SER A 875 -15.77 9.50 21.53
CA SER A 875 -16.53 10.62 22.08
C SER A 875 -16.23 10.82 23.56
N LEU A 876 -16.24 9.74 24.36
CA LEU A 876 -15.90 9.82 25.78
C LEU A 876 -14.45 10.31 26.00
N SER A 877 -13.49 9.80 25.23
CA SER A 877 -12.08 10.23 25.30
C SER A 877 -11.91 11.73 25.02
N TYR A 878 -12.51 12.23 23.95
CA TYR A 878 -12.40 13.63 23.53
C TYR A 878 -13.15 14.59 24.46
N ILE A 879 -14.36 14.22 24.91
CA ILE A 879 -15.12 14.98 25.90
C ILE A 879 -14.31 15.09 27.19
N TYR A 880 -13.77 13.96 27.66
CA TYR A 880 -12.91 13.97 28.85
C TYR A 880 -11.69 14.83 28.64
N ALA A 881 -11.03 14.80 27.48
CA ALA A 881 -9.90 15.68 27.17
C ALA A 881 -10.26 17.18 27.08
N GLY A 882 -11.54 17.55 27.16
CA GLY A 882 -12.02 18.93 27.06
C GLY A 882 -11.98 19.47 25.64
N GLN A 883 -12.01 18.59 24.64
CA GLN A 883 -11.98 18.97 23.23
C GLN A 883 -13.38 19.36 22.74
N THR A 884 -13.45 20.36 21.88
CA THR A 884 -14.69 20.73 21.18
C THR A 884 -14.93 19.74 20.05
N LEU A 885 -16.07 19.05 20.09
CA LEU A 885 -16.49 18.10 19.06
C LEU A 885 -17.58 18.72 18.17
N PRO A 886 -17.65 18.35 16.88
CA PRO A 886 -18.78 18.75 16.01
C PRO A 886 -20.10 18.18 16.55
N THR A 887 -21.24 18.68 16.08
CA THR A 887 -22.55 18.12 16.45
C THR A 887 -22.62 16.65 16.03
N ALA A 888 -23.05 15.78 16.94
CA ALA A 888 -23.22 14.36 16.61
C ALA A 888 -24.53 14.16 15.80
N PRO A 889 -24.53 13.31 14.76
CA PRO A 889 -25.76 12.88 14.13
C PRO A 889 -26.63 12.12 15.14
N GLN A 890 -27.94 12.41 15.12
CA GLN A 890 -28.94 11.87 16.06
C GLN A 890 -29.64 10.65 15.45
N TYR A 891 -29.75 9.55 16.18
CA TYR A 891 -30.33 8.30 15.66
C TYR A 891 -31.81 8.43 15.30
N SER A 892 -32.56 9.28 16.01
CA SER A 892 -33.94 9.60 15.67
C SER A 892 -34.09 10.07 14.22
N THR A 893 -33.16 10.87 13.70
CA THR A 893 -33.14 11.31 12.29
C THR A 893 -32.98 10.13 11.33
N TYR A 894 -32.07 9.20 11.62
CA TYR A 894 -31.90 7.96 10.86
C TYR A 894 -33.17 7.10 10.91
N ALA A 895 -33.75 6.92 12.10
CA ALA A 895 -34.97 6.13 12.27
C ALA A 895 -36.14 6.71 11.43
N ARG A 896 -36.31 8.04 11.40
CA ARG A 896 -37.31 8.68 10.52
C ARG A 896 -37.04 8.37 9.04
N ALA A 897 -35.77 8.47 8.61
CA ALA A 897 -35.39 8.25 7.22
C ALA A 897 -35.58 6.82 6.72
N VAL A 898 -35.57 5.81 7.61
CA VAL A 898 -35.74 4.40 7.23
C VAL A 898 -37.14 3.84 7.52
N LEU A 899 -37.90 4.43 8.45
CA LEU A 899 -39.20 3.90 8.88
C LEU A 899 -40.42 4.63 8.27
N LEU A 900 -40.27 5.88 7.84
CA LEU A 900 -41.38 6.69 7.33
C LEU A 900 -41.62 6.64 5.81
N PRO A 901 -40.60 6.44 4.95
CA PRO A 901 -40.80 6.49 3.49
C PRO A 901 -41.70 5.36 2.97
N ASP A 902 -42.18 5.52 1.72
CA ASP A 902 -42.85 4.42 1.01
C ASP A 902 -41.83 3.32 0.68
N MET A 903 -42.01 2.17 1.35
CA MET A 903 -41.14 1.01 1.19
C MET A 903 -41.57 0.08 0.06
N THR A 904 -42.60 0.42 -0.71
CA THR A 904 -43.09 -0.40 -1.83
C THR A 904 -41.98 -0.86 -2.79
N PRO A 905 -41.03 0.00 -3.23
CA PRO A 905 -39.93 -0.44 -4.11
C PRO A 905 -39.02 -1.49 -3.48
N SER A 906 -38.76 -1.38 -2.17
CA SER A 906 -37.97 -2.38 -1.44
C SER A 906 -38.76 -3.67 -1.25
N ILE A 907 -40.06 -3.59 -0.99
CA ILE A 907 -40.95 -4.74 -0.90
C ILE A 907 -41.00 -5.48 -2.24
N GLU A 908 -41.13 -4.77 -3.37
CA GLU A 908 -41.11 -5.35 -4.71
C GLU A 908 -39.78 -6.05 -5.00
N TYR A 909 -38.65 -5.39 -4.69
CA TYR A 909 -37.33 -6.01 -4.83
C TYR A 909 -37.20 -7.32 -4.05
N PHE A 910 -37.60 -7.35 -2.76
CA PHE A 910 -37.49 -8.55 -1.95
C PHE A 910 -38.51 -9.63 -2.36
N LYS A 911 -39.70 -9.25 -2.84
CA LYS A 911 -40.65 -10.21 -3.45
C LYS A 911 -40.03 -10.87 -4.66
N ASP A 912 -39.42 -10.11 -5.56
CA ASP A 912 -38.75 -10.64 -6.75
C ASP A 912 -37.54 -11.51 -6.37
N LEU A 913 -36.73 -11.06 -5.39
CA LEU A 913 -35.57 -11.80 -4.90
C LEU A 913 -35.96 -13.16 -4.31
N LEU A 914 -37.08 -13.24 -3.59
CA LEU A 914 -37.54 -14.45 -2.91
C LEU A 914 -38.50 -15.30 -3.76
N HIS A 915 -39.08 -14.77 -4.85
CA HIS A 915 -40.18 -15.38 -5.62
C HIS A 915 -39.99 -16.87 -5.90
N ASP A 916 -38.88 -17.25 -6.54
CA ASP A 916 -38.56 -18.63 -6.93
C ASP A 916 -37.68 -19.35 -5.90
N CYS A 917 -37.54 -18.81 -4.68
CA CYS A 917 -36.80 -19.46 -3.62
C CYS A 917 -37.74 -20.36 -2.81
N PRO A 918 -37.45 -21.66 -2.68
CA PRO A 918 -38.19 -22.50 -1.76
C PRO A 918 -37.75 -22.26 -0.31
N PHE A 919 -38.58 -22.66 0.65
CA PHE A 919 -38.32 -22.42 2.07
C PHE A 919 -37.12 -23.27 2.54
N THR A 920 -36.08 -22.62 3.04
CA THR A 920 -34.83 -23.28 3.46
C THR A 920 -34.94 -23.70 4.93
N ASP A 921 -35.43 -24.92 5.17
CA ASP A 921 -35.71 -25.45 6.52
C ASP A 921 -34.61 -26.39 7.03
N LEU A 922 -33.47 -25.83 7.46
CA LEU A 922 -32.36 -26.62 8.04
C LEU A 922 -32.62 -27.03 9.49
N ALA A 923 -33.46 -26.29 10.21
CA ALA A 923 -33.64 -26.39 11.65
C ALA A 923 -35.07 -26.83 12.00
N LYS A 924 -35.28 -28.15 12.14
CA LYS A 924 -36.60 -28.73 12.46
C LYS A 924 -37.00 -28.49 13.91
N ARG A 925 -37.52 -27.30 14.21
CA ARG A 925 -38.07 -27.01 15.54
C ARG A 925 -39.41 -27.70 15.77
N LEU A 926 -39.54 -28.32 16.95
CA LEU A 926 -40.81 -28.83 17.47
C LEU A 926 -41.66 -27.73 18.17
N SER A 927 -41.12 -26.52 18.39
CA SER A 927 -41.82 -25.40 19.04
C SER A 927 -41.44 -24.03 18.46
N ALA A 928 -42.32 -23.04 18.60
CA ALA A 928 -42.11 -21.68 18.12
C ALA A 928 -41.10 -20.85 18.96
N VAL A 929 -40.63 -21.38 20.10
CA VAL A 929 -39.74 -20.65 21.02
C VAL A 929 -38.28 -20.80 20.55
N HIS A 930 -37.56 -19.67 20.48
CA HIS A 930 -36.13 -19.62 20.16
C HIS A 930 -35.30 -20.26 21.29
N LYS A 931 -34.36 -21.13 20.93
CA LYS A 931 -33.56 -21.94 21.86
C LYS A 931 -32.12 -21.49 21.78
N PRO A 932 -31.52 -21.05 22.89
CA PRO A 932 -30.20 -20.44 22.87
C PRO A 932 -29.17 -21.35 22.21
N GLN A 933 -28.44 -20.79 21.24
CA GLN A 933 -27.21 -21.39 20.74
C GLN A 933 -26.29 -21.66 21.94
N ASN A 934 -26.11 -22.93 22.26
CA ASN A 934 -25.37 -23.40 23.43
C ASN A 934 -24.14 -24.21 23.02
N ARG A 935 -23.96 -24.46 21.72
CA ARG A 935 -22.81 -25.12 21.12
C ARG A 935 -22.14 -24.20 20.12
N GLN A 936 -20.83 -24.30 20.06
CA GLN A 936 -20.00 -23.62 19.09
C GLN A 936 -18.93 -24.58 18.59
N LEU A 937 -18.91 -24.81 17.28
CA LEU A 937 -17.74 -25.35 16.60
C LEU A 937 -16.89 -24.17 16.16
N SER A 938 -15.57 -24.34 16.15
CA SER A 938 -14.64 -23.35 15.61
C SER A 938 -13.56 -24.03 14.81
N ARG A 939 -13.14 -23.39 13.72
CA ARG A 939 -12.01 -23.83 12.91
C ARG A 939 -11.29 -22.62 12.35
N GLN A 940 -9.99 -22.58 12.60
CA GLN A 940 -9.13 -21.64 11.91
C GLN A 940 -8.79 -22.20 10.54
N ILE A 941 -9.10 -21.44 9.50
CA ILE A 941 -8.76 -21.78 8.13
C ILE A 941 -7.94 -20.68 7.50
N THR A 942 -7.05 -21.04 6.58
CA THR A 942 -6.31 -20.08 5.76
C THR A 942 -6.90 -20.14 4.37
N LEU A 943 -7.33 -18.99 3.85
CA LEU A 943 -7.90 -18.90 2.50
C LEU A 943 -7.13 -17.87 1.69
N ASN A 944 -6.87 -18.19 0.42
CA ASN A 944 -6.48 -17.20 -0.56
C ASN A 944 -7.73 -16.85 -1.37
N PRO A 945 -8.41 -15.72 -1.11
CA PRO A 945 -9.63 -15.40 -1.84
C PRO A 945 -9.30 -15.18 -3.33
N ALA A 946 -10.01 -15.89 -4.20
CA ALA A 946 -9.86 -15.81 -5.64
C ALA A 946 -9.94 -14.35 -6.14
N ALA A 947 -9.13 -14.02 -7.14
CA ALA A 947 -9.01 -12.66 -7.66
C ALA A 947 -10.38 -12.09 -8.10
N GLY A 948 -10.77 -10.97 -7.49
CA GLY A 948 -12.00 -10.24 -7.83
C GLY A 948 -13.22 -10.50 -6.97
N PHE A 949 -13.16 -11.40 -5.97
CA PHE A 949 -14.24 -11.65 -5.00
C PHE A 949 -13.80 -11.45 -3.54
N THR A 950 -14.74 -11.14 -2.66
CA THR A 950 -14.50 -10.92 -1.22
C THR A 950 -14.64 -12.21 -0.41
N PRO A 951 -13.96 -12.35 0.74
CA PRO A 951 -14.15 -13.50 1.62
C PRO A 951 -15.61 -13.72 2.03
N ALA A 952 -16.38 -12.65 2.30
CA ALA A 952 -17.79 -12.76 2.64
C ALA A 952 -18.60 -13.50 1.54
N GLN A 953 -18.36 -13.19 0.28
CA GLN A 953 -19.02 -13.85 -0.86
C GLN A 953 -18.67 -15.33 -0.95
N LEU A 954 -17.42 -15.71 -0.63
CA LEU A 954 -16.99 -17.11 -0.61
C LEU A 954 -17.72 -17.92 0.47
N PHE A 955 -17.80 -17.40 1.69
CA PHE A 955 -18.50 -18.08 2.79
C PHE A 955 -20.00 -18.20 2.54
N GLN A 956 -20.61 -17.18 1.92
CA GLN A 956 -22.02 -17.23 1.52
C GLN A 956 -22.27 -18.26 0.42
N ALA A 957 -21.39 -18.31 -0.60
CA ALA A 957 -21.49 -19.30 -1.66
C ALA A 957 -21.37 -20.73 -1.12
N ALA A 958 -20.39 -20.97 -0.24
CA ALA A 958 -20.17 -22.25 0.40
C ALA A 958 -21.34 -22.67 1.30
N TRP A 959 -21.85 -21.76 2.13
CA TRP A 959 -23.01 -22.06 2.97
C TRP A 959 -24.28 -22.30 2.15
N GLY A 960 -24.49 -21.51 1.08
CA GLY A 960 -25.55 -21.75 0.11
C GLY A 960 -25.45 -23.14 -0.52
N TYR A 961 -24.25 -23.57 -0.89
CA TYR A 961 -24.03 -24.89 -1.46
C TYR A 961 -24.36 -26.02 -0.47
N VAL A 962 -23.84 -25.96 0.75
CA VAL A 962 -24.09 -26.98 1.79
C VAL A 962 -25.58 -27.09 2.09
N SER A 963 -26.25 -25.94 2.23
CA SER A 963 -27.69 -25.87 2.48
C SER A 963 -28.49 -26.49 1.34
N ALA A 964 -28.14 -26.13 0.10
CA ALA A 964 -28.79 -26.64 -1.12
C ALA A 964 -28.65 -28.15 -1.24
N LYS A 965 -27.43 -28.67 -1.08
CA LYS A 965 -27.10 -30.08 -1.16
C LYS A 965 -27.84 -30.92 -0.11
N TYR A 966 -27.93 -30.44 1.13
CA TYR A 966 -28.58 -31.18 2.19
C TYR A 966 -30.12 -31.22 2.02
N LEU A 967 -30.70 -30.14 1.51
CA LEU A 967 -32.14 -30.05 1.30
C LEU A 967 -32.58 -30.56 -0.08
N HIS A 968 -31.65 -30.89 -0.97
CA HIS A 968 -31.89 -31.24 -2.37
C HIS A 968 -32.65 -30.16 -3.14
N MET A 969 -32.17 -28.91 -3.04
CA MET A 969 -32.83 -27.72 -3.58
C MET A 969 -31.90 -26.90 -4.47
N ARG A 970 -32.38 -26.52 -5.66
CA ARG A 970 -31.65 -25.67 -6.62
C ARG A 970 -31.61 -24.17 -6.27
N ALA A 971 -32.24 -23.76 -5.17
CA ALA A 971 -32.15 -22.43 -4.61
C ALA A 971 -32.37 -22.49 -3.10
N VAL A 972 -31.59 -21.70 -2.36
CA VAL A 972 -31.70 -21.59 -0.89
C VAL A 972 -31.56 -20.16 -0.43
N SER A 973 -32.10 -19.86 0.74
CA SER A 973 -32.05 -18.55 1.37
C SER A 973 -31.55 -18.64 2.80
N PHE A 974 -30.72 -17.69 3.19
CA PHE A 974 -30.23 -17.47 4.56
C PHE A 974 -29.96 -15.97 4.76
N ASP A 975 -29.74 -15.55 5.99
CA ASP A 975 -29.53 -14.12 6.29
C ASP A 975 -28.07 -13.69 6.27
N GLN A 976 -27.85 -12.42 5.94
CA GLN A 976 -26.63 -11.70 6.21
C GLN A 976 -26.94 -10.44 7.04
N ILE A 977 -26.00 -10.08 7.91
CA ILE A 977 -26.04 -8.80 8.63
C ILE A 977 -25.41 -7.73 7.73
N VAL A 978 -26.17 -6.69 7.41
CA VAL A 978 -25.70 -5.48 6.73
C VAL A 978 -25.52 -4.33 7.72
N SER A 979 -24.78 -3.30 7.33
CA SER A 979 -24.56 -2.13 8.19
C SER A 979 -25.82 -1.28 8.40
N GLY A 980 -26.72 -1.26 7.41
CA GLY A 980 -27.86 -0.35 7.31
C GLY A 980 -27.49 1.14 7.23
N ARG A 981 -26.20 1.47 7.22
CA ARG A 981 -25.70 2.86 7.14
C ARG A 981 -25.63 3.38 5.71
N GLN A 982 -25.89 2.53 4.72
CA GLN A 982 -25.94 2.89 3.29
C GLN A 982 -27.31 3.49 2.90
N ILE A 983 -27.85 4.37 3.74
CA ILE A 983 -29.07 5.10 3.38
C ILE A 983 -28.74 6.19 2.37
N ARG A 984 -29.73 6.50 1.53
CA ARG A 984 -29.66 7.68 0.66
C ARG A 984 -29.57 8.94 1.55
N PRO A 985 -28.92 10.02 1.10
CA PRO A 985 -28.81 11.24 1.88
C PRO A 985 -30.20 11.78 2.24
N ILE A 986 -30.30 12.27 3.45
CA ILE A 986 -31.50 12.92 3.99
C ILE A 986 -31.45 14.38 3.57
N GLU A 987 -32.51 14.91 2.93
CA GLU A 987 -32.59 16.33 2.57
C GLU A 987 -32.48 17.23 3.81
N ASP A 988 -31.87 18.41 3.65
CA ASP A 988 -31.72 19.46 4.66
C ASP A 988 -30.81 19.17 5.88
N TYR A 989 -30.10 18.02 5.94
CA TYR A 989 -29.16 17.70 7.02
C TYR A 989 -27.80 17.18 6.51
N ASP A 990 -26.69 17.76 7.00
CA ASP A 990 -25.32 17.21 6.86
C ASP A 990 -25.16 16.00 7.80
N TYR A 991 -25.78 14.88 7.40
CA TYR A 991 -25.99 13.71 8.24
C TYR A 991 -25.05 12.56 7.85
N ASP A 992 -23.87 12.51 8.46
CA ASP A 992 -22.89 11.44 8.24
C ASP A 992 -23.23 10.18 9.06
N THR A 993 -23.83 9.19 8.41
CA THR A 993 -24.17 7.90 9.04
C THR A 993 -22.96 7.08 9.50
N SER A 994 -21.76 7.39 9.01
CA SER A 994 -20.51 6.77 9.48
C SER A 994 -20.09 7.25 10.88
N GLN A 995 -20.58 8.41 11.32
CA GLN A 995 -20.36 8.96 12.66
C GLN A 995 -21.56 8.76 13.61
N LEU A 996 -22.57 8.01 13.17
CA LEU A 996 -23.81 7.80 13.91
C LEU A 996 -23.69 6.72 14.99
N LEU A 997 -23.94 7.11 16.24
CA LEU A 997 -24.15 6.18 17.35
C LEU A 997 -25.58 5.66 17.32
N GLY A 998 -25.75 4.35 17.14
CA GLY A 998 -27.06 3.70 17.15
C GLY A 998 -27.06 2.35 16.42
N PRO A 999 -28.12 1.54 16.58
CA PRO A 999 -28.20 0.20 15.99
C PRO A 999 -28.70 0.23 14.54
N CYS A 1000 -27.81 0.54 13.59
CA CYS A 1000 -28.22 0.64 12.18
C CYS A 1000 -28.25 -0.70 11.47
N LEU A 1001 -27.65 -1.74 12.04
CA LEU A 1001 -27.62 -3.08 11.45
C LEU A 1001 -29.02 -3.60 11.09
N ASN A 1002 -29.08 -4.38 10.02
CA ASN A 1002 -30.29 -5.07 9.60
C ASN A 1002 -29.94 -6.46 9.06
N ASP A 1003 -30.91 -7.37 9.14
CA ASP A 1003 -30.82 -8.72 8.59
C ASP A 1003 -31.52 -8.74 7.21
N VAL A 1004 -30.81 -9.16 6.17
CA VAL A 1004 -31.37 -9.24 4.80
C VAL A 1004 -31.11 -10.61 4.18
N PRO A 1005 -32.05 -11.14 3.38
CA PRO A 1005 -31.90 -12.44 2.76
C PRO A 1005 -30.84 -12.42 1.65
N VAL A 1006 -29.99 -13.44 1.67
CA VAL A 1006 -29.12 -13.85 0.57
C VAL A 1006 -29.78 -15.05 -0.11
N VAL A 1007 -29.87 -15.06 -1.44
CA VAL A 1007 -30.49 -16.16 -2.18
C VAL A 1007 -29.51 -16.72 -3.19
N VAL A 1008 -28.96 -17.88 -2.87
CA VAL A 1008 -28.02 -18.58 -3.76
C VAL A 1008 -28.81 -19.52 -4.64
N ARG A 1009 -28.60 -19.44 -5.96
CA ARG A 1009 -29.28 -20.27 -6.96
C ARG A 1009 -28.25 -21.08 -7.70
N PHE A 1010 -28.63 -22.31 -8.05
CA PHE A 1010 -27.76 -23.30 -8.67
C PHE A 1010 -28.33 -23.75 -10.01
N PRO A 1011 -28.31 -22.92 -11.07
CA PRO A 1011 -28.64 -23.38 -12.41
C PRO A 1011 -27.71 -24.51 -12.87
N GLU A 1012 -28.18 -25.33 -13.82
CA GLU A 1012 -27.36 -26.41 -14.38
C GLU A 1012 -26.09 -25.85 -15.02
N GLN A 1013 -24.98 -26.57 -14.84
CA GLN A 1013 -23.67 -26.19 -15.38
C GLN A 1013 -23.14 -24.84 -14.86
N GLN A 1014 -23.66 -24.34 -13.73
CA GLN A 1014 -23.13 -23.11 -13.12
C GLN A 1014 -21.70 -23.35 -12.62
N THR A 1015 -20.81 -22.44 -13.02
CA THR A 1015 -19.42 -22.42 -12.53
C THR A 1015 -19.31 -21.69 -11.19
N VAL A 1016 -18.25 -21.98 -10.43
CA VAL A 1016 -17.98 -21.27 -9.16
C VAL A 1016 -17.91 -19.75 -9.36
N ARG A 1017 -17.27 -19.29 -10.44
CA ARG A 1017 -17.19 -17.86 -10.80
C ARG A 1017 -18.55 -17.24 -11.04
N GLN A 1018 -19.45 -17.94 -11.74
CA GLN A 1018 -20.81 -17.46 -12.00
C GLN A 1018 -21.63 -17.39 -10.71
N MET A 1019 -21.48 -18.36 -9.82
CA MET A 1019 -22.12 -18.34 -8.49
C MET A 1019 -21.62 -17.17 -7.63
N LEU A 1020 -20.30 -16.91 -7.60
CA LEU A 1020 -19.74 -15.77 -6.87
C LEU A 1020 -20.13 -14.42 -7.50
N ALA A 1021 -20.20 -14.34 -8.82
CA ALA A 1021 -20.71 -13.17 -9.53
C ALA A 1021 -22.19 -12.92 -9.20
N GLN A 1022 -23.02 -13.95 -9.16
CA GLN A 1022 -24.43 -13.84 -8.76
C GLN A 1022 -24.56 -13.20 -7.37
N ILE A 1023 -23.76 -13.64 -6.39
CA ILE A 1023 -23.80 -13.09 -5.03
C ILE A 1023 -23.30 -11.63 -5.01
N ARG A 1024 -22.23 -11.31 -5.73
CA ARG A 1024 -21.71 -9.93 -5.87
C ARG A 1024 -22.75 -8.99 -6.47
N ASP A 1025 -23.40 -9.44 -7.53
CA ASP A 1025 -24.38 -8.64 -8.26
C ASP A 1025 -25.66 -8.47 -7.40
N GLN A 1026 -26.07 -9.53 -6.68
CA GLN A 1026 -27.13 -9.45 -5.66
C GLN A 1026 -26.76 -8.45 -4.56
N HIS A 1027 -25.55 -8.47 -4.01
CA HIS A 1027 -25.14 -7.52 -2.96
C HIS A 1027 -25.24 -6.08 -3.45
N THR A 1028 -24.83 -5.84 -4.69
CA THR A 1028 -24.89 -4.51 -5.32
C THR A 1028 -26.34 -4.04 -5.46
N ALA A 1029 -27.26 -4.94 -5.82
CA ALA A 1029 -28.69 -4.64 -5.91
C ALA A 1029 -29.34 -4.45 -4.53
N THR A 1030 -29.11 -5.36 -3.59
CA THR A 1030 -29.68 -5.35 -2.23
C THR A 1030 -29.25 -4.11 -1.43
N ALA A 1031 -28.05 -3.56 -1.66
CA ALA A 1031 -27.55 -2.39 -0.94
C ALA A 1031 -28.53 -1.19 -0.95
N ARG A 1032 -29.32 -1.02 -2.01
CA ARG A 1032 -30.33 0.07 -2.12
C ARG A 1032 -31.60 -0.16 -1.30
N HIS A 1033 -31.81 -1.40 -0.86
CA HIS A 1033 -33.02 -1.87 -0.19
C HIS A 1033 -32.70 -2.41 1.21
N GLU A 1034 -31.44 -2.32 1.65
CA GLU A 1034 -30.90 -3.01 2.82
C GLU A 1034 -31.49 -2.54 4.16
N THR A 1035 -32.25 -1.45 4.17
CA THR A 1035 -32.86 -0.84 5.36
C THR A 1035 -34.30 -1.30 5.61
N LEU A 1036 -34.92 -2.08 4.70
CA LEU A 1036 -36.22 -2.68 4.94
C LEU A 1036 -36.11 -3.74 6.05
N GLY A 1037 -36.86 -3.58 7.12
CA GLY A 1037 -36.79 -4.46 8.28
C GLY A 1037 -37.11 -5.93 7.98
N PHE A 1038 -36.37 -6.84 8.62
CA PHE A 1038 -36.50 -8.28 8.41
C PHE A 1038 -37.90 -8.86 8.74
N LYS A 1039 -38.62 -8.30 9.73
CA LYS A 1039 -40.00 -8.72 10.04
C LYS A 1039 -40.92 -8.36 8.88
N THR A 1040 -40.73 -7.21 8.25
CA THR A 1040 -41.48 -6.82 7.04
C THR A 1040 -41.12 -7.70 5.84
N ILE A 1041 -39.83 -8.01 5.63
CA ILE A 1041 -39.40 -8.93 4.56
C ILE A 1041 -40.09 -10.29 4.71
N LEU A 1042 -40.05 -10.91 5.88
CA LEU A 1042 -40.67 -12.22 6.13
C LEU A 1042 -42.21 -12.17 6.21
N GLY A 1043 -42.77 -11.03 6.61
CA GLY A 1043 -44.22 -10.84 6.72
C GLY A 1043 -44.90 -10.60 5.37
N GLU A 1044 -44.28 -9.82 4.49
CA GLU A 1044 -44.90 -9.31 3.26
C GLU A 1044 -44.24 -9.76 1.97
N CYS A 1045 -42.95 -10.13 2.00
CA CYS A 1045 -42.18 -10.44 0.80
C CYS A 1045 -41.99 -11.95 0.57
N LYS A 1046 -42.28 -12.78 1.58
CA LYS A 1046 -42.12 -14.23 1.42
C LYS A 1046 -43.10 -14.80 0.38
N PRO A 1047 -42.69 -15.83 -0.37
CA PRO A 1047 -43.58 -16.51 -1.30
C PRO A 1047 -44.76 -17.19 -0.60
N ALA A 1048 -45.90 -17.29 -1.29
CA ALA A 1048 -47.12 -17.90 -0.74
C ALA A 1048 -46.97 -19.38 -0.38
N HIS A 1049 -46.00 -20.09 -0.99
CA HIS A 1049 -45.68 -21.48 -0.67
C HIS A 1049 -44.83 -21.66 0.59
N TRP A 1050 -44.32 -20.57 1.17
CA TRP A 1050 -43.61 -20.65 2.45
C TRP A 1050 -44.60 -20.83 3.61
N PRO A 1051 -44.22 -21.55 4.68
CA PRO A 1051 -45.04 -21.64 5.89
C PRO A 1051 -45.42 -20.27 6.46
N GLN A 1052 -46.57 -20.18 7.13
CA GLN A 1052 -47.04 -18.92 7.72
C GLN A 1052 -46.09 -18.41 8.82
N ASP A 1053 -45.42 -19.33 9.52
CA ASP A 1053 -44.42 -19.09 10.56
C ASP A 1053 -42.97 -19.21 10.03
N ALA A 1054 -42.79 -19.13 8.71
CA ALA A 1054 -41.47 -19.15 8.08
C ALA A 1054 -40.54 -18.08 8.65
N ARG A 1055 -39.29 -18.49 8.87
CA ARG A 1055 -38.18 -17.65 9.33
C ARG A 1055 -36.92 -18.04 8.58
N MET A 1056 -35.90 -17.20 8.62
CA MET A 1056 -34.58 -17.62 8.18
C MET A 1056 -33.99 -18.55 9.24
N THR A 1057 -33.51 -19.71 8.80
CA THR A 1057 -33.00 -20.76 9.70
C THR A 1057 -31.50 -20.67 9.91
N SER A 1058 -30.81 -19.85 9.13
CA SER A 1058 -29.37 -19.68 9.25
C SER A 1058 -28.91 -18.29 8.83
N SER A 1059 -27.73 -17.88 9.31
CA SER A 1059 -27.06 -16.65 8.88
C SER A 1059 -25.56 -16.84 8.63
N VAL A 1060 -24.99 -16.01 7.74
CA VAL A 1060 -23.56 -15.92 7.49
C VAL A 1060 -23.07 -14.52 7.82
N GLN A 1061 -22.20 -14.39 8.83
CA GLN A 1061 -21.74 -13.13 9.37
C GLN A 1061 -20.23 -12.95 9.20
N TYR A 1062 -19.81 -11.92 8.46
CA TYR A 1062 -18.40 -11.55 8.32
C TYR A 1062 -18.09 -10.29 9.16
N ARG A 1063 -17.25 -10.42 10.19
CA ARG A 1063 -16.85 -9.28 11.06
C ARG A 1063 -15.43 -8.81 10.70
N GLY A 1064 -15.34 -7.83 9.79
CA GLY A 1064 -14.07 -7.25 9.33
C GLY A 1064 -13.51 -6.08 10.17
N PHE A 1065 -14.12 -5.75 11.32
CA PHE A 1065 -13.70 -4.64 12.18
C PHE A 1065 -12.92 -5.13 13.40
N GLU A 1066 -12.01 -4.30 13.92
CA GLU A 1066 -11.27 -4.60 15.16
C GLU A 1066 -12.08 -4.21 16.39
N ASP A 1067 -12.22 -5.15 17.32
CA ASP A 1067 -12.74 -4.89 18.65
C ASP A 1067 -11.71 -4.03 19.40
N ARG A 1068 -12.00 -2.73 19.56
CA ARG A 1068 -11.10 -1.84 20.29
C ARG A 1068 -11.12 -2.18 21.78
N THR A 1069 -10.03 -2.76 22.27
CA THR A 1069 -9.89 -3.22 23.67
C THR A 1069 -9.31 -2.17 24.63
N SER A 1070 -8.79 -1.05 24.12
CA SER A 1070 -8.38 0.08 24.96
C SER A 1070 -8.43 1.45 24.24
N PHE A 1071 -8.54 2.52 25.03
CA PHE A 1071 -8.50 3.91 24.57
C PHE A 1071 -7.93 4.85 25.65
N PRO A 1072 -7.30 5.98 25.28
CA PRO A 1072 -6.81 6.95 26.26
C PRO A 1072 -7.97 7.73 26.88
N LEU A 1073 -7.92 7.97 28.18
CA LEU A 1073 -8.88 8.79 28.91
C LEU A 1073 -8.11 9.79 29.79
N GLY A 1074 -7.69 10.90 29.16
CA GLY A 1074 -6.74 11.83 29.76
C GLY A 1074 -5.36 11.18 29.95
N PRO A 1075 -4.74 11.25 31.15
CA PRO A 1075 -3.46 10.60 31.42
C PRO A 1075 -3.58 9.09 31.69
N ALA A 1076 -4.78 8.55 31.89
CA ALA A 1076 -5.01 7.13 32.11
C ALA A 1076 -5.27 6.38 30.81
N GLU A 1077 -4.82 5.12 30.74
CA GLU A 1077 -5.26 4.17 29.71
C GLU A 1077 -6.51 3.44 30.22
N CYS A 1078 -7.58 3.45 29.42
CA CYS A 1078 -8.83 2.77 29.72
C CYS A 1078 -8.91 1.46 28.94
N LYS A 1079 -9.01 0.33 29.63
CA LYS A 1079 -9.25 -0.99 29.01
C LYS A 1079 -10.74 -1.29 29.00
N VAL A 1080 -11.24 -1.76 27.87
CA VAL A 1080 -12.65 -2.09 27.65
C VAL A 1080 -12.81 -3.59 27.64
N GLU A 1081 -13.67 -4.10 28.51
CA GLU A 1081 -14.08 -5.49 28.56
C GLU A 1081 -15.59 -5.57 28.38
N MET A 1082 -16.04 -6.25 27.32
CA MET A 1082 -17.45 -6.49 27.07
C MET A 1082 -17.87 -7.79 27.77
N MET A 1083 -18.87 -7.71 28.64
CA MET A 1083 -19.54 -8.86 29.23
C MET A 1083 -20.85 -9.10 28.48
N GLU A 1084 -20.89 -10.24 27.81
CA GLU A 1084 -22.03 -10.70 27.02
C GLU A 1084 -22.63 -11.94 27.67
N ARG A 1085 -23.96 -12.05 27.64
CA ARG A 1085 -24.67 -13.28 28.04
C ARG A 1085 -24.75 -14.22 26.84
N ASN A 1086 -24.86 -15.53 27.09
CA ASN A 1086 -25.06 -16.52 26.03
C ASN A 1086 -26.18 -16.07 25.08
N MET A 1087 -25.83 -15.85 23.81
CA MET A 1087 -26.69 -15.25 22.81
C MET A 1087 -27.48 -16.30 22.02
N ASP A 1088 -28.60 -15.84 21.44
CA ASP A 1088 -29.38 -16.58 20.48
C ASP A 1088 -29.75 -15.65 19.32
N LEU A 1089 -28.91 -15.64 18.27
CA LEU A 1089 -29.10 -14.77 17.11
C LEU A 1089 -29.94 -15.48 16.05
N GLU A 1090 -29.65 -16.72 15.69
CA GLU A 1090 -30.42 -17.53 14.74
C GLU A 1090 -30.36 -19.01 15.13
N ASP A 1091 -31.13 -19.88 14.47
CA ASP A 1091 -31.03 -21.34 14.69
C ASP A 1091 -29.60 -21.86 14.42
N LEU A 1092 -28.98 -21.35 13.36
CA LEU A 1092 -27.63 -21.68 12.93
C LEU A 1092 -26.89 -20.41 12.51
N THR A 1093 -25.68 -20.18 13.01
CA THR A 1093 -24.88 -19.02 12.62
C THR A 1093 -23.49 -19.44 12.18
N VAL A 1094 -23.14 -19.14 10.93
CA VAL A 1094 -21.76 -19.13 10.45
C VAL A 1094 -21.16 -17.77 10.78
N PHE A 1095 -20.16 -17.74 11.64
CA PHE A 1095 -19.44 -16.52 12.01
C PHE A 1095 -18.02 -16.56 11.47
N VAL A 1096 -17.57 -15.49 10.82
CA VAL A 1096 -16.23 -15.39 10.20
C VAL A 1096 -15.52 -14.16 10.72
N LYS A 1097 -14.37 -14.36 11.38
CA LYS A 1097 -13.48 -13.29 11.85
C LYS A 1097 -12.11 -13.42 11.18
N PRO A 1098 -11.63 -12.43 10.43
CA PRO A 1098 -10.26 -12.42 9.95
C PRO A 1098 -9.31 -12.33 11.15
N LEU A 1099 -8.38 -13.28 11.24
CA LEU A 1099 -7.29 -13.27 12.20
C LEU A 1099 -6.14 -12.47 11.60
N ARG A 1100 -5.81 -11.34 12.22
CA ARG A 1100 -4.59 -10.60 11.91
C ARG A 1100 -3.41 -11.33 12.52
N ASP A 1101 -3.02 -12.43 11.87
CA ASP A 1101 -1.81 -13.13 12.24
C ASP A 1101 -0.66 -12.53 11.43
N VAL A 1102 0.38 -12.13 12.15
CA VAL A 1102 1.50 -11.33 11.66
C VAL A 1102 2.39 -12.16 10.71
N ASP A 1103 2.02 -13.41 10.37
CA ASP A 1103 2.90 -14.52 9.96
C ASP A 1103 2.33 -15.58 8.98
N GLY A 1104 1.12 -15.42 8.43
CA GLY A 1104 0.50 -16.37 7.48
C GLY A 1104 -0.51 -15.72 6.53
N GLY A 1105 -1.00 -16.44 5.51
CA GLY A 1105 -2.04 -15.95 4.58
C GLY A 1105 -3.33 -15.49 5.30
N PRO A 1106 -4.36 -15.00 4.58
CA PRO A 1106 -5.60 -14.54 5.22
C PRO A 1106 -6.22 -15.65 6.06
N LYS A 1107 -5.97 -15.62 7.37
CA LYS A 1107 -6.51 -16.58 8.33
C LYS A 1107 -7.88 -16.09 8.76
N PHE A 1108 -8.81 -17.02 8.88
CA PHE A 1108 -10.15 -16.76 9.35
C PHE A 1108 -10.44 -17.72 10.49
N ASP A 1109 -10.89 -17.18 11.61
CA ASP A 1109 -11.57 -17.94 12.64
C ASP A 1109 -13.03 -18.08 12.22
N VAL A 1110 -13.43 -19.31 11.90
CA VAL A 1110 -14.79 -19.64 11.44
C VAL A 1110 -15.49 -20.36 12.57
N GLY A 1111 -16.52 -19.74 13.11
CA GLY A 1111 -17.42 -20.32 14.09
C GLY A 1111 -18.69 -20.86 13.44
N PHE A 1112 -19.20 -21.97 13.94
CA PHE A 1112 -20.54 -22.48 13.63
C PHE A 1112 -21.30 -22.65 14.94
N LEU A 1113 -22.25 -21.75 15.18
CA LEU A 1113 -23.04 -21.70 16.41
C LEU A 1113 -24.40 -22.35 16.15
N PHE A 1114 -24.83 -23.21 17.08
CA PHE A 1114 -26.10 -23.93 17.00
C PHE A 1114 -26.59 -24.35 18.40
N SER A 1115 -27.83 -24.84 18.46
CA SER A 1115 -28.41 -25.46 19.65
C SER A 1115 -28.53 -26.97 19.45
N ASP A 1116 -28.08 -27.76 20.44
CA ASP A 1116 -28.24 -29.23 20.44
C ASP A 1116 -29.70 -29.69 20.56
N GLU A 1117 -30.62 -28.79 20.90
CA GLU A 1117 -32.06 -29.03 20.86
C GLU A 1117 -32.67 -28.83 19.45
N VAL A 1118 -31.95 -28.19 18.54
CA VAL A 1118 -32.41 -27.82 17.19
C VAL A 1118 -31.76 -28.69 16.12
N VAL A 1119 -30.46 -28.97 16.25
CA VAL A 1119 -29.70 -29.82 15.33
C VAL A 1119 -28.80 -30.74 16.15
N GLU A 1120 -28.84 -32.04 15.85
CA GLU A 1120 -27.95 -33.01 16.49
C GLU A 1120 -26.48 -32.65 16.22
N GLU A 1121 -25.63 -32.76 17.24
CA GLU A 1121 -24.21 -32.39 17.14
C GLU A 1121 -23.49 -33.12 16.00
N THR A 1122 -23.82 -34.38 15.74
CA THR A 1122 -23.29 -35.16 14.61
C THR A 1122 -23.61 -34.53 13.26
N GLN A 1123 -24.84 -34.06 13.08
CA GLN A 1123 -25.28 -33.39 11.86
C GLN A 1123 -24.63 -32.00 11.71
N ALA A 1124 -24.55 -31.24 12.80
CA ALA A 1124 -23.89 -29.93 12.82
C ALA A 1124 -22.39 -30.03 12.47
N ASN A 1125 -21.69 -31.05 12.99
CA ASN A 1125 -20.29 -31.34 12.62
C ASN A 1125 -20.17 -31.66 11.12
N SER A 1126 -21.07 -32.48 10.58
CA SER A 1126 -21.08 -32.82 9.14
C SER A 1126 -21.24 -31.57 8.27
N TRP A 1127 -22.22 -30.70 8.56
CA TRP A 1127 -22.40 -29.47 7.82
C TRP A 1127 -21.22 -28.51 7.97
N PHE A 1128 -20.63 -28.42 9.16
CA PHE A 1128 -19.47 -27.56 9.37
C PHE A 1128 -18.25 -28.06 8.60
N ASP A 1129 -18.00 -29.38 8.56
CA ASP A 1129 -16.95 -29.97 7.75
C ASP A 1129 -17.17 -29.73 6.24
N GLU A 1130 -18.41 -29.91 5.76
CA GLU A 1130 -18.76 -29.64 4.36
C GLU A 1130 -18.66 -28.15 4.02
N LEU A 1131 -19.04 -27.25 4.92
CA LEU A 1131 -18.87 -25.80 4.74
C LEU A 1131 -17.39 -25.46 4.58
N ILE A 1132 -16.54 -25.95 5.48
CA ILE A 1132 -15.10 -25.70 5.39
C ILE A 1132 -14.53 -26.29 4.11
N GLY A 1133 -14.94 -27.49 3.72
CA GLY A 1133 -14.56 -28.11 2.45
C GLY A 1133 -14.97 -27.28 1.23
N ALA A 1134 -16.21 -26.81 1.19
CA ALA A 1134 -16.75 -25.99 0.12
C ALA A 1134 -16.06 -24.62 0.04
N VAL A 1135 -15.80 -23.96 1.16
CA VAL A 1135 -15.06 -22.69 1.19
C VAL A 1135 -13.65 -22.86 0.63
N ILE A 1136 -12.94 -23.94 1.04
CA ILE A 1136 -11.60 -24.24 0.52
C ILE A 1136 -11.67 -24.50 -0.99
N ALA A 1137 -12.60 -25.33 -1.44
CA ALA A 1137 -12.77 -25.67 -2.84
C ALA A 1137 -13.09 -24.43 -3.70
N PHE A 1138 -14.04 -23.60 -3.26
CA PHE A 1138 -14.43 -22.37 -3.96
C PHE A 1138 -13.36 -21.27 -3.90
N SER A 1139 -12.39 -21.34 -2.99
CA SER A 1139 -11.29 -20.38 -2.93
C SER A 1139 -10.13 -20.70 -3.87
N ALA A 1140 -10.07 -21.92 -4.42
CA ALA A 1140 -9.02 -22.31 -5.35
C ALA A 1140 -9.19 -21.61 -6.71
N ASP A 1141 -8.14 -20.98 -7.21
CA ASP A 1141 -8.16 -20.29 -8.51
C ASP A 1141 -8.59 -21.22 -9.66
N ASP A 1142 -8.17 -22.49 -9.61
CA ASP A 1142 -8.50 -23.51 -10.63
C ASP A 1142 -9.97 -23.92 -10.61
N ALA A 1143 -10.66 -23.78 -9.46
CA ALA A 1143 -12.07 -24.13 -9.32
C ALA A 1143 -13.01 -23.07 -9.92
N MET A 1144 -12.52 -21.87 -10.25
CA MET A 1144 -13.37 -20.75 -10.70
C MET A 1144 -14.22 -21.10 -11.93
N ASP A 1145 -13.63 -21.84 -12.87
CA ASP A 1145 -14.30 -22.20 -14.13
C ASP A 1145 -14.86 -23.63 -14.10
N GLU A 1146 -14.71 -24.34 -12.97
CA GLU A 1146 -15.33 -25.64 -12.76
C GLU A 1146 -16.82 -25.51 -12.42
N VAL A 1147 -17.60 -26.48 -12.90
CA VAL A 1147 -19.02 -26.60 -12.57
C VAL A 1147 -19.17 -27.03 -11.11
N VAL A 1148 -19.97 -26.30 -10.34
CA VAL A 1148 -20.16 -26.54 -8.89
C VAL A 1148 -20.54 -28.00 -8.59
N GLU A 1149 -21.47 -28.57 -9.37
CA GLU A 1149 -21.91 -29.97 -9.22
C GLU A 1149 -20.80 -30.99 -9.54
N SER A 1150 -19.84 -30.64 -10.40
CA SER A 1150 -18.68 -31.49 -10.72
C SER A 1150 -17.65 -31.47 -9.58
N LEU A 1151 -17.47 -30.31 -8.93
CA LEU A 1151 -16.47 -30.10 -7.90
C LEU A 1151 -16.88 -30.71 -6.55
N LEU A 1152 -18.14 -30.55 -6.17
CA LEU A 1152 -18.62 -30.90 -4.82
C LEU A 1152 -19.71 -31.98 -4.79
N GLY A 1153 -20.21 -32.38 -5.96
CA GLY A 1153 -21.31 -33.33 -6.11
C GLY A 1153 -22.66 -32.65 -6.40
N GLN A 1154 -23.63 -33.46 -6.83
CA GLN A 1154 -24.96 -32.98 -7.19
C GLN A 1154 -25.75 -32.51 -5.97
N ILE A 1155 -26.56 -31.48 -6.21
CA ILE A 1155 -27.47 -30.87 -5.24
C ILE A 1155 -28.78 -31.66 -5.19
#